data_AF-A0A427Y194-F1
#
_entry.id   AF-A0A427Y194-F1
#
_cell.length_a   1.000
_cell.length_b   1.000
_cell.length_c   1.000
_cell.angle_alpha   90.00
_cell.angle_beta   90.00
_cell.angle_gamma   90.00
#
_symmetry.space_group_name_H-M   'P 1'
#
loop_
_entity.id
_entity.type
_entity.pdbx_description
1 polymer ?
#
loop_
_entity_poly.entity_id
_entity_poly.type
_entity_poly.pdbx_seq_one_letter_code
_entity_poly.pdbx_strand_id
1 'polypeptide(L)'
;MGTLAAPRKHSLHFILSPAAMARDAPDVPGVTSPKGVTGTPVASAAATTVRRPSLTSLPADVLGMIAYHVVVQDNHAGRPSRLLPLLKTNRTLHSALNFDANPVLYNRLFRATFDLGALVRRTQWMFDVNTDIPGTSRKTELFANPRSWAMEYRDRWELRNRIRACIAHQSVNVPGMSNRENRDTDMWGLWFLWTENDEKNIIFLTEECHFHEWIICYYKDDMLKDSLKSGYPRDTAVKALGIWTALLSGSDLLSERSAAQIDDKIFMLRPYIFSPSYELTYGPWEHRRLPLCDTGCTEHAPISHYAAPYKRFGHKHMRAPPHFVLGAYLVFMRLLERQPGRVGLKSDSTVFQDTGRGVFSLTHIMSSLYHDTEWQRNTVCQDPHTSPGLPPLTFHGRLTGFWRGNLLFYDFDAYRQMLSGNMRSLYTGTFAQHAVELDLHETVIRIRAEDVGGKGSLLNCGFADEETEEEQALIKDGYGHQVLTGDAIYAREAPGWTKEILLSGGCRSAWGWSRIRGRVRAWDGLVTLSIGHSRPYPCGQWVWRGYLQTGGYFVGRWRDCFTPETQAGYEGPFGLVRAGDLFYPPHFPTTMNASAGVTKLDFGPNGPNNNSSALSKRKYSEDDYDERERERERDREREYEYRAGAPDDRRRRRDYD
;
A
#
# COMPACT_ATOMS: atom_id res chain seq x y z
N MET A 1 0.15 -56.54 27.51
CA MET A 1 1.36 -57.34 27.25
C MET A 1 2.30 -56.47 26.41
N GLY A 2 3.50 -56.06 26.79
CA GLY A 2 4.33 -56.27 27.97
C GLY A 2 5.28 -55.06 28.12
N THR A 3 5.74 -54.90 29.36
CA THR A 3 6.61 -53.89 29.99
C THR A 3 8.03 -53.75 29.42
N LEU A 4 8.63 -52.55 29.57
CA LEU A 4 9.97 -52.22 30.13
C LEU A 4 10.30 -50.74 29.74
N ALA A 5 10.22 -49.77 30.65
CA ALA A 5 11.20 -49.35 31.68
C ALA A 5 12.12 -48.18 31.23
N ALA A 6 12.03 -47.07 31.95
CA ALA A 6 12.82 -45.84 31.83
C ALA A 6 14.20 -45.93 32.51
N PRO A 7 15.15 -45.03 32.19
CA PRO A 7 16.27 -44.73 33.08
C PRO A 7 16.26 -43.30 33.61
N ARG A 8 16.97 -43.16 34.74
CA ARG A 8 16.92 -42.11 35.76
C ARG A 8 17.99 -41.02 35.56
N LYS A 9 17.73 -39.91 36.26
CA LYS A 9 18.65 -38.83 36.65
C LYS A 9 19.92 -39.37 37.31
N HIS A 10 21.08 -38.78 37.01
CA HIS A 10 22.29 -38.87 37.83
C HIS A 10 22.84 -37.49 38.19
N SER A 11 22.85 -37.23 39.49
CA SER A 11 23.63 -36.23 40.22
C SER A 11 25.01 -36.80 40.54
N LEU A 12 26.07 -35.99 40.47
CA LEU A 12 27.38 -36.32 41.02
C LEU A 12 27.87 -35.17 41.91
N HIS A 13 27.92 -35.44 43.20
CA HIS A 13 28.75 -34.76 44.19
C HIS A 13 30.17 -35.37 44.10
N PHE A 14 31.20 -34.52 44.11
CA PHE A 14 32.51 -34.90 44.64
C PHE A 14 33.07 -33.73 45.46
N ILE A 15 33.31 -34.05 46.73
CA ILE A 15 34.13 -33.32 47.70
C ILE A 15 35.59 -33.72 47.40
N LEU A 16 36.54 -32.78 47.48
CA LEU A 16 37.81 -32.93 48.21
C LEU A 16 38.68 -31.65 48.10
N SER A 17 39.20 -31.28 49.26
CA SER A 17 40.07 -30.13 49.58
C SER A 17 41.52 -30.37 49.15
N PRO A 18 42.29 -29.32 48.79
CA PRO A 18 43.75 -29.41 48.73
C PRO A 18 44.40 -28.73 49.95
N ALA A 19 44.75 -29.54 50.95
CA ALA A 19 45.69 -29.18 52.00
C ALA A 19 46.68 -30.33 52.19
N ALA A 20 47.84 -30.24 51.54
CA ALA A 20 49.10 -30.88 51.93
C ALA A 20 50.13 -30.66 50.81
N MET A 21 51.07 -29.73 51.00
CA MET A 21 52.49 -29.94 50.70
C MET A 21 53.34 -28.88 51.42
N ALA A 22 54.40 -29.39 52.06
CA ALA A 22 55.63 -28.72 52.49
C ALA A 22 55.61 -27.84 53.76
N ARG A 23 55.96 -28.47 54.90
CA ARG A 23 56.93 -27.91 55.87
C ARG A 23 57.75 -29.03 56.51
N ASP A 24 59.02 -29.12 56.11
CA ASP A 24 60.12 -29.71 56.89
C ASP A 24 61.04 -28.57 57.33
N ALA A 25 61.22 -28.37 58.64
CA ALA A 25 62.44 -27.84 59.27
C ALA A 25 62.27 -27.85 60.82
N PRO A 26 63.33 -28.10 61.61
CA PRO A 26 63.24 -28.77 62.91
C PRO A 26 63.29 -27.85 64.15
N ASP A 27 62.92 -28.45 65.29
CA ASP A 27 62.89 -27.92 66.66
C ASP A 27 64.23 -27.39 67.20
N VAL A 28 64.16 -26.30 67.97
CA VAL A 28 65.18 -25.89 68.96
C VAL A 28 64.44 -25.46 70.26
N PRO A 29 64.82 -25.97 71.45
CA PRO A 29 64.03 -25.81 72.67
C PRO A 29 64.45 -24.65 73.59
N GLY A 30 63.43 -24.00 74.19
CA GLY A 30 63.44 -23.43 75.54
C GLY A 30 64.13 -22.08 75.76
N VAL A 31 63.38 -21.05 76.18
CA VAL A 31 63.70 -20.13 77.30
C VAL A 31 62.40 -19.46 77.77
N THR A 32 62.33 -19.32 79.08
CA THR A 32 61.28 -18.89 80.03
C THR A 32 60.66 -17.50 79.83
N SER A 33 59.37 -17.37 80.16
CA SER A 33 58.66 -16.09 80.42
C SER A 33 59.25 -15.32 81.62
N PRO A 34 59.05 -13.99 81.64
CA PRO A 34 58.42 -13.41 82.83
C PRO A 34 57.28 -12.42 82.53
N LYS A 35 56.51 -12.21 83.59
CA LYS A 35 55.22 -11.53 83.69
C LYS A 35 55.29 -10.02 83.47
N GLY A 36 54.28 -9.50 82.77
CA GLY A 36 53.41 -8.40 83.20
C GLY A 36 54.00 -7.00 83.42
N VAL A 37 53.62 -6.06 82.56
CA VAL A 37 53.27 -4.68 82.98
C VAL A 37 52.03 -4.23 82.21
N THR A 38 51.02 -3.83 82.98
CA THR A 38 49.75 -3.23 82.57
C THR A 38 49.97 -1.87 81.89
N GLY A 39 49.59 -1.78 80.62
CA GLY A 39 49.39 -0.51 79.90
C GLY A 39 47.91 -0.37 79.52
N THR A 40 47.31 0.73 79.95
CA THR A 40 45.96 1.21 79.65
C THR A 40 45.60 1.08 78.15
N PRO A 41 44.37 0.66 77.79
CA PRO A 41 43.97 0.64 76.38
C PRO A 41 43.76 2.08 75.91
N VAL A 42 44.63 2.55 75.03
CA VAL A 42 44.31 3.69 74.16
C VAL A 42 43.16 3.24 73.28
N ALA A 43 42.04 3.95 73.34
CA ALA A 43 40.89 3.73 72.50
C ALA A 43 41.34 3.78 71.03
N SER A 44 41.39 2.62 70.39
CA SER A 44 41.49 2.51 68.93
C SER A 44 40.21 3.12 68.37
N ALA A 45 40.32 4.34 67.85
CA ALA A 45 39.30 4.94 67.03
C ALA A 45 39.01 3.96 65.89
N ALA A 46 37.81 3.37 65.91
CA ALA A 46 37.33 2.49 64.85
C ALA A 46 37.39 3.28 63.54
N ALA A 47 38.41 3.00 62.73
CA ALA A 47 38.50 3.51 61.37
C ALA A 47 37.25 3.05 60.64
N THR A 48 36.30 3.96 60.47
CA THR A 48 35.10 3.72 59.68
C THR A 48 35.59 3.53 58.25
N THR A 49 35.68 2.27 57.81
CA THR A 49 36.03 1.94 56.44
C THR A 49 34.92 2.49 55.55
N VAL A 50 35.14 3.69 55.00
CA VAL A 50 34.28 4.26 53.97
C VAL A 50 34.34 3.29 52.80
N ARG A 51 33.30 2.46 52.67
CA ARG A 51 33.18 1.46 51.62
C ARG A 51 33.19 2.21 50.29
N ARG A 52 34.25 2.04 49.50
CA ARG A 52 34.33 2.67 48.18
C ARG A 52 33.07 2.27 47.39
N PRO A 53 32.39 3.23 46.72
CA PRO A 53 31.20 2.91 45.95
C PRO A 53 31.57 1.86 44.91
N SER A 54 30.89 0.72 44.96
CA SER A 54 31.03 -0.33 43.96
C SER A 54 30.06 -0.06 42.83
N LEU A 55 30.32 -0.56 41.63
CA LEU A 55 29.38 -0.46 40.51
C LEU A 55 27.97 -0.95 40.92
N THR A 56 27.90 -2.01 41.73
CA THR A 56 26.65 -2.58 42.26
C THR A 56 25.93 -1.74 43.30
N SER A 57 26.58 -0.72 43.88
CA SER A 57 25.94 0.21 44.83
C SER A 57 25.34 1.44 44.16
N LEU A 58 25.47 1.56 42.83
CA LEU A 58 24.85 2.66 42.08
C LEU A 58 23.33 2.49 41.98
N PRO A 59 22.56 3.59 41.92
CA PRO A 59 21.12 3.53 41.66
C PRO A 59 20.78 2.83 40.35
N ALA A 60 19.63 2.15 40.30
CA ALA A 60 19.17 1.40 39.13
C ALA A 60 19.10 2.25 37.85
N ASP A 61 18.73 3.53 37.97
CA ASP A 61 18.69 4.46 36.83
C ASP A 61 20.08 4.75 36.26
N VAL A 62 21.09 4.88 37.13
CA VAL A 62 22.49 5.10 36.73
C VAL A 62 23.05 3.83 36.08
N LEU A 63 22.77 2.67 36.66
CA LEU A 63 23.11 1.38 36.04
C LEU A 63 22.45 1.24 34.66
N GLY A 64 21.19 1.65 34.53
CA GLY A 64 20.48 1.69 33.26
C GLY A 64 21.16 2.61 32.24
N MET A 65 21.62 3.79 32.64
CA MET A 65 22.37 4.69 31.74
C MET A 65 23.72 4.10 31.32
N ILE A 66 24.43 3.44 32.22
CA ILE A 66 25.67 2.73 31.89
C ILE A 66 25.37 1.64 30.85
N ALA A 67 24.36 0.82 31.07
CA ALA A 67 23.93 -0.21 30.13
C ALA A 67 23.51 0.38 28.77
N TYR A 68 22.82 1.51 28.76
CA TYR A 68 22.47 2.23 27.54
C TYR A 68 23.72 2.61 26.73
N HIS A 69 24.73 3.21 27.37
CA HIS A 69 25.98 3.62 26.71
C HIS A 69 26.92 2.45 26.35
N VAL A 70 26.69 1.25 26.91
CA VAL A 70 27.35 0.02 26.44
C VAL A 70 26.81 -0.40 25.07
N VAL A 71 25.52 -0.16 24.79
CA VAL A 71 24.89 -0.52 23.52
C VAL A 71 25.07 0.58 22.49
N VAL A 72 24.72 1.81 22.86
CA VAL A 72 24.71 2.99 21.98
C VAL A 72 26.07 3.68 22.06
N GLN A 73 26.82 3.61 20.96
CA GLN A 73 28.16 4.23 20.81
C GLN A 73 28.15 5.18 19.61
N ASP A 74 28.78 6.35 19.74
CA ASP A 74 29.03 7.30 18.65
C ASP A 74 27.80 7.56 17.75
N ASN A 75 26.64 7.83 18.37
CA ASN A 75 25.34 8.05 17.72
C ASN A 75 24.77 6.89 16.88
N HIS A 76 25.37 5.69 16.94
CA HIS A 76 24.85 4.48 16.31
C HIS A 76 24.21 3.56 17.34
N ALA A 77 22.98 3.15 17.06
CA ALA A 77 22.30 2.15 17.89
C ALA A 77 22.96 0.78 17.70
N GLY A 78 23.68 0.30 18.71
CA GLY A 78 24.28 -1.02 18.68
C GLY A 78 23.28 -2.15 18.96
N ARG A 79 23.77 -3.39 18.81
CA ARG A 79 22.99 -4.61 19.09
C ARG A 79 22.80 -4.82 20.60
N PRO A 80 21.60 -5.24 21.06
CA PRO A 80 21.36 -5.56 22.48
C PRO A 80 22.28 -6.65 23.03
N SER A 81 22.84 -7.52 22.17
CA SER A 81 23.80 -8.55 22.58
C SER A 81 25.06 -7.96 23.24
N ARG A 82 25.37 -6.69 23.02
CA ARG A 82 26.45 -5.96 23.72
C ARG A 82 26.21 -5.84 25.23
N LEU A 83 24.97 -6.01 25.71
CA LEU A 83 24.67 -6.05 27.14
C LEU A 83 25.08 -7.37 27.80
N LEU A 84 25.25 -8.46 27.04
CA LEU A 84 25.47 -9.79 27.61
C LEU A 84 26.70 -9.87 28.53
N PRO A 85 27.88 -9.30 28.18
CA PRO A 85 29.01 -9.28 29.09
C PRO A 85 28.69 -8.58 30.41
N LEU A 86 28.03 -7.41 30.36
CA LEU A 86 27.64 -6.65 31.55
C LEU A 86 26.65 -7.44 32.43
N LEU A 87 25.60 -8.00 31.82
CA LEU A 87 24.58 -8.80 32.50
C LEU A 87 25.15 -10.08 33.13
N LYS A 88 26.23 -10.64 32.58
CA LYS A 88 26.89 -11.84 33.08
C LYS A 88 27.94 -11.58 34.16
N THR A 89 28.27 -10.33 34.46
CA THR A 89 29.30 -10.01 35.47
C THR A 89 28.86 -10.27 36.90
N ASN A 90 27.59 -9.98 37.26
CA ASN A 90 27.10 -10.08 38.63
C ASN A 90 25.57 -10.27 38.68
N ARG A 91 25.07 -11.08 39.63
CA ARG A 91 23.63 -11.31 39.86
C ARG A 91 22.87 -10.02 40.19
N THR A 92 23.45 -9.11 40.99
CA THR A 92 22.85 -7.82 41.32
C THR A 92 22.67 -6.94 40.07
N LEU A 93 23.68 -6.90 39.20
CA LEU A 93 23.58 -6.17 37.93
C LEU A 93 22.55 -6.80 37.01
N HIS A 94 22.53 -8.13 36.90
CA HIS A 94 21.49 -8.84 36.16
C HIS A 94 20.10 -8.50 36.68
N SER A 95 19.88 -8.60 38.00
CA SER A 95 18.59 -8.28 38.63
C SER A 95 18.16 -6.83 38.42
N ALA A 96 19.09 -5.88 38.33
CA ALA A 96 18.81 -4.47 38.10
C ALA A 96 18.60 -4.08 36.62
N LEU A 97 19.15 -4.85 35.67
CA LEU A 97 19.23 -4.48 34.25
C LEU A 97 18.47 -5.41 33.30
N ASN A 98 18.03 -6.58 33.76
CA ASN A 98 17.29 -7.51 32.91
C ASN A 98 15.98 -6.90 32.38
N PHE A 99 15.47 -7.51 31.31
CA PHE A 99 14.29 -7.08 30.58
C PHE A 99 13.05 -6.85 31.46
N ASP A 100 12.81 -7.73 32.43
CA ASP A 100 11.63 -7.69 33.28
C ASP A 100 11.75 -6.65 34.39
N ALA A 101 12.95 -6.46 34.93
CA ALA A 101 13.20 -5.51 36.01
C ALA A 101 13.38 -4.06 35.54
N ASN A 102 13.85 -3.82 34.31
CA ASN A 102 14.19 -2.48 33.84
C ASN A 102 13.61 -2.14 32.46
N PRO A 103 12.27 -2.05 32.32
CA PRO A 103 11.64 -1.67 31.05
C PRO A 103 12.03 -0.27 30.55
N VAL A 104 12.45 0.63 31.45
CA VAL A 104 12.89 1.99 31.10
C VAL A 104 14.16 1.97 30.24
N LEU A 105 15.13 1.11 30.58
CA LEU A 105 16.34 0.90 29.77
C LEU A 105 15.98 0.50 28.33
N TYR A 106 15.13 -0.51 28.15
CA TYR A 106 14.78 -1.02 26.83
C TYR A 106 13.90 -0.05 26.03
N ASN A 107 13.08 0.77 26.69
CA ASN A 107 12.42 1.91 26.06
C ASN A 107 13.45 2.92 25.54
N ARG A 108 14.46 3.30 26.34
CA ARG A 108 15.53 4.22 25.88
C ARG A 108 16.30 3.62 24.70
N LEU A 109 16.61 2.32 24.74
CA LEU A 109 17.25 1.62 23.62
C LEU A 109 16.37 1.63 22.37
N PHE A 110 15.06 1.37 22.50
CA PHE A 110 14.13 1.49 21.37
C PHE A 110 14.22 2.86 20.70
N ARG A 111 14.15 3.94 21.50
CA ARG A 111 14.17 5.32 21.01
C ARG A 111 15.51 5.70 20.37
N ALA A 112 16.60 5.06 20.80
CA ALA A 112 17.89 5.22 20.16
C ALA A 112 17.96 4.47 18.81
N THR A 113 17.36 3.28 18.72
CA THR A 113 17.42 2.40 17.54
C THR A 113 16.42 2.74 16.43
N PHE A 114 15.22 3.19 16.77
CA PHE A 114 14.11 3.28 15.82
C PHE A 114 13.49 4.68 15.77
N ASP A 115 12.87 4.96 14.63
CA ASP A 115 12.15 6.21 14.40
C ASP A 115 10.84 6.27 15.19
N LEU A 116 10.50 7.49 15.63
CA LEU A 116 9.33 7.77 16.47
C LEU A 116 8.36 8.78 15.84
N GLY A 117 8.80 9.53 14.83
CA GLY A 117 8.06 10.66 14.28
C GLY A 117 6.66 10.26 13.81
N ALA A 118 6.60 9.24 12.95
CA ALA A 118 5.35 8.66 12.46
C ALA A 118 4.41 8.22 13.59
N LEU A 119 4.93 7.50 14.57
CA LEU A 119 4.18 7.00 15.72
C LEU A 119 3.53 8.14 16.51
N VAL A 120 4.31 9.16 16.85
CA VAL A 120 3.82 10.33 17.60
C VAL A 120 2.72 11.05 16.82
N ARG A 121 2.94 11.35 15.53
CA ARG A 121 1.95 12.04 14.70
C ARG A 121 0.65 11.25 14.56
N ARG A 122 0.75 9.95 14.29
CA ARG A 122 -0.41 9.07 14.07
C ARG A 122 -1.21 8.84 15.34
N THR A 123 -0.54 8.69 16.47
CA THR A 123 -1.23 8.60 17.77
C THR A 123 -1.90 9.92 18.15
N GLN A 124 -1.25 11.06 17.90
CA GLN A 124 -1.89 12.37 18.10
C GLN A 124 -3.12 12.54 17.22
N TRP A 125 -3.01 12.24 15.92
CA TRP A 125 -4.15 12.29 14.99
C TRP A 125 -5.30 11.39 15.44
N MET A 126 -5.02 10.18 15.94
CA MET A 126 -6.08 9.32 16.49
C MET A 126 -6.75 9.94 17.71
N PHE A 127 -6.03 10.69 18.55
CA PHE A 127 -6.68 11.41 19.65
C PHE A 127 -7.59 12.50 19.11
N ASP A 128 -7.09 13.31 18.19
CA ASP A 128 -7.82 14.46 17.64
C ASP A 128 -9.11 14.03 16.89
N VAL A 129 -9.07 12.91 16.18
CA VAL A 129 -10.25 12.40 15.44
C VAL A 129 -11.22 11.62 16.35
N ASN A 130 -10.74 10.92 17.38
CA ASN A 130 -11.60 10.14 18.27
C ASN A 130 -12.23 10.95 19.42
N THR A 131 -11.80 12.20 19.68
CA THR A 131 -12.41 13.06 20.71
C THR A 131 -13.84 13.47 20.39
N ASP A 132 -14.23 13.44 19.13
CA ASP A 132 -15.57 13.83 18.67
C ASP A 132 -16.55 12.66 18.52
N ILE A 133 -16.11 11.41 18.75
CA ILE A 133 -16.97 10.21 18.66
C ILE A 133 -17.42 9.81 20.08
N PRO A 134 -18.73 9.80 20.39
CA PRO A 134 -19.23 9.34 21.68
C PRO A 134 -18.87 7.87 21.93
N GLY A 135 -18.21 7.57 23.06
CA GLY A 135 -17.93 6.19 23.49
C GLY A 135 -16.54 5.62 23.14
N THR A 136 -15.71 6.31 22.35
CA THR A 136 -14.33 5.89 22.00
C THR A 136 -13.27 6.38 22.99
N SER A 137 -13.68 6.89 24.15
CA SER A 137 -12.84 7.55 25.15
C SER A 137 -12.00 6.60 26.02
N ARG A 138 -11.23 5.68 25.43
CA ARG A 138 -10.05 5.15 26.13
C ARG A 138 -8.82 5.79 25.54
N LYS A 139 -8.39 6.88 26.21
CA LYS A 139 -7.04 7.45 26.12
C LYS A 139 -6.05 6.34 26.47
N THR A 140 -5.72 5.49 25.52
CA THR A 140 -4.62 4.55 25.69
C THR A 140 -3.38 5.37 25.41
N GLU A 141 -2.81 5.98 26.45
CA GLU A 141 -1.54 6.67 26.35
C GLU A 141 -0.46 5.62 26.07
N LEU A 142 -0.32 5.23 24.79
CA LEU A 142 0.66 4.28 24.29
C LEU A 142 2.09 4.66 24.75
N PHE A 143 2.33 5.94 25.00
CA PHE A 143 3.58 6.51 25.47
C PHE A 143 3.79 6.46 27.00
N ALA A 144 2.76 6.18 27.80
CA ALA A 144 2.85 6.26 29.26
C ALA A 144 3.52 5.02 29.89
N ASN A 145 3.45 3.85 29.25
CA ASN A 145 3.98 2.60 29.80
C ASN A 145 5.31 2.19 29.13
N PRO A 146 6.48 2.34 29.80
CA PRO A 146 7.77 1.91 29.26
C PRO A 146 7.85 0.43 28.89
N ARG A 147 7.04 -0.43 29.56
CA ARG A 147 7.03 -1.87 29.30
C ARG A 147 6.54 -2.20 27.89
N SER A 148 5.54 -1.48 27.39
CA SER A 148 5.02 -1.68 26.03
C SER A 148 6.08 -1.40 24.96
N TRP A 149 6.92 -0.38 25.17
CA TRP A 149 8.06 -0.04 24.31
C TRP A 149 9.18 -1.07 24.39
N ALA A 150 9.47 -1.56 25.60
CA ALA A 150 10.43 -2.65 25.79
C ALA A 150 9.98 -3.92 25.03
N MET A 151 8.69 -4.26 25.06
CA MET A 151 8.14 -5.40 24.31
C MET A 151 8.31 -5.22 22.80
N GLU A 152 7.98 -4.04 22.26
CA GLU A 152 8.20 -3.74 20.84
C GLU A 152 9.69 -3.84 20.45
N TYR A 153 10.59 -3.37 21.31
CA TYR A 153 12.04 -3.49 21.10
C TYR A 153 12.48 -4.94 20.96
N ARG A 154 12.08 -5.80 21.91
CA ARG A 154 12.36 -7.23 21.86
C ARG A 154 11.77 -7.86 20.59
N ASP A 155 10.51 -7.60 20.31
CA ASP A 155 9.78 -8.22 19.21
C ASP A 155 10.44 -7.88 17.84
N ARG A 156 10.97 -6.65 17.65
CA ARG A 156 11.74 -6.28 16.45
C ARG A 156 13.08 -7.02 16.31
N TRP A 157 13.81 -7.23 17.40
CA TRP A 157 15.05 -8.03 17.37
C TRP A 157 14.79 -9.52 17.15
N GLU A 158 13.69 -10.05 17.67
CA GLU A 158 13.26 -11.43 17.38
C GLU A 158 12.85 -11.60 15.91
N LEU A 159 12.11 -10.63 15.34
CA LEU A 159 11.80 -10.56 13.91
C LEU A 159 13.08 -10.63 13.09
N ARG A 160 14.08 -9.79 13.41
CA ARG A 160 15.38 -9.80 12.73
C ARG A 160 16.04 -11.17 12.76
N ASN A 161 16.01 -11.86 13.90
CA ASN A 161 16.60 -13.19 14.03
C ASN A 161 15.89 -14.22 13.16
N ARG A 162 14.54 -14.20 13.12
CA ARG A 162 13.75 -15.08 12.26
C ARG A 162 14.04 -14.82 10.77
N ILE A 163 14.06 -13.57 10.35
CA ILE A 163 14.38 -13.17 8.97
C ILE A 163 15.75 -13.70 8.55
N ARG A 164 16.77 -13.52 9.41
CA ARG A 164 18.14 -13.97 9.14
C ARG A 164 18.25 -15.48 9.07
N ALA A 165 17.48 -16.21 9.88
CA ALA A 165 17.38 -17.65 9.75
C ALA A 165 16.74 -18.07 8.41
N CYS A 166 15.67 -17.41 7.97
CA CYS A 166 15.04 -17.69 6.68
C CYS A 166 16.01 -17.50 5.50
N ILE A 167 16.84 -16.45 5.54
CA ILE A 167 17.89 -16.22 4.53
C ILE A 167 18.92 -17.37 4.56
N ALA A 168 19.43 -17.73 5.74
CA ALA A 168 20.43 -18.77 5.88
C ALA A 168 19.95 -20.15 5.38
N HIS A 169 18.67 -20.46 5.59
CA HIS A 169 18.04 -21.70 5.12
C HIS A 169 17.44 -21.59 3.70
N GLN A 170 17.47 -20.41 3.10
CA GLN A 170 16.81 -20.09 1.82
C GLN A 170 15.33 -20.50 1.78
N SER A 171 14.65 -20.48 2.94
CA SER A 171 13.24 -20.79 3.04
C SER A 171 12.56 -19.97 4.12
N VAL A 172 11.30 -19.58 3.88
CA VAL A 172 10.48 -18.91 4.89
C VAL A 172 9.83 -19.87 5.89
N ASN A 173 9.93 -21.18 5.67
CA ASN A 173 9.39 -22.22 6.54
C ASN A 173 10.53 -22.95 7.26
N VAL A 174 11.10 -22.32 8.30
CA VAL A 174 12.19 -22.88 9.11
C VAL A 174 11.61 -23.61 10.33
N PRO A 175 11.74 -24.94 10.45
CA PRO A 175 11.17 -25.71 11.56
C PRO A 175 11.61 -25.16 12.93
N GLY A 176 10.64 -24.98 13.84
CA GLY A 176 10.89 -24.50 15.21
C GLY A 176 11.24 -23.01 15.34
N MET A 177 11.43 -22.27 14.24
CA MET A 177 11.74 -20.84 14.27
C MET A 177 10.72 -19.97 13.52
N SER A 178 10.33 -20.39 12.32
CA SER A 178 9.35 -19.69 11.49
C SER A 178 8.12 -20.56 11.29
N ASN A 179 6.96 -20.02 11.66
CA ASN A 179 5.65 -20.62 11.42
C ASN A 179 4.73 -19.57 10.80
N ARG A 180 3.50 -19.94 10.45
CA ARG A 180 2.54 -19.01 9.84
C ARG A 180 2.24 -17.78 10.70
N GLU A 181 1.96 -17.97 11.99
CA GLU A 181 1.63 -16.86 12.91
C GLU A 181 2.78 -15.85 13.07
N ASN A 182 4.01 -16.36 13.17
CA ASN A 182 5.22 -15.55 13.21
C ASN A 182 5.41 -14.78 11.91
N ARG A 183 5.15 -15.40 10.74
CA ARG A 183 5.27 -14.72 9.43
C ARG A 183 4.28 -13.57 9.30
N ASP A 184 3.02 -13.77 9.69
CA ASP A 184 2.00 -12.71 9.66
C ASP A 184 2.41 -11.54 10.55
N THR A 185 2.93 -11.84 11.76
CA THR A 185 3.46 -10.84 12.70
C THR A 185 4.69 -10.12 12.14
N ASP A 186 5.64 -10.86 11.56
CA ASP A 186 6.87 -10.31 11.00
C ASP A 186 6.58 -9.39 9.82
N MET A 187 5.61 -9.74 8.97
CA MET A 187 5.23 -8.92 7.82
C MET A 187 4.62 -7.57 8.26
N TRP A 188 3.79 -7.58 9.31
CA TRP A 188 3.33 -6.31 9.93
C TRP A 188 4.48 -5.51 10.52
N GLY A 189 5.42 -6.16 11.21
CA GLY A 189 6.61 -5.50 11.76
C GLY A 189 7.45 -4.82 10.67
N LEU A 190 7.66 -5.52 9.54
CA LEU A 190 8.37 -4.99 8.37
C LEU A 190 7.61 -3.83 7.71
N TRP A 191 6.29 -3.94 7.57
CA TRP A 191 5.45 -2.86 7.06
C TRP A 191 5.58 -1.59 7.91
N PHE A 192 5.54 -1.72 9.24
CA PHE A 192 5.73 -0.57 10.12
C PHE A 192 7.15 0.00 10.03
N LEU A 193 8.19 -0.84 9.98
CA LEU A 193 9.56 -0.37 9.81
C LEU A 193 9.73 0.46 8.53
N TRP A 194 9.13 0.04 7.41
CA TRP A 194 9.17 0.78 6.14
C TRP A 194 8.34 2.07 6.18
N THR A 195 7.08 2.01 6.64
CA THR A 195 6.16 3.16 6.60
C THR A 195 6.36 4.17 7.73
N GLU A 196 7.15 3.83 8.73
CA GLU A 196 7.55 4.71 9.83
C GLU A 196 9.01 5.15 9.73
N ASN A 197 9.65 4.92 8.58
CA ASN A 197 11.03 5.28 8.37
C ASN A 197 11.21 6.80 8.24
N ASP A 198 12.04 7.35 9.11
CA ASP A 198 12.57 8.71 9.08
C ASP A 198 14.10 8.66 9.29
N GLU A 199 14.75 7.73 8.57
CA GLU A 199 16.21 7.48 8.47
C GLU A 199 16.79 6.38 9.37
N LYS A 200 16.26 6.11 10.57
CA LYS A 200 16.85 5.06 11.43
C LYS A 200 16.36 3.66 11.08
N ASN A 201 15.06 3.51 10.78
CA ASN A 201 14.48 2.20 10.53
C ASN A 201 15.07 1.54 9.28
N ILE A 202 15.43 2.32 8.26
CA ILE A 202 16.06 1.80 7.03
C ILE A 202 17.40 1.14 7.33
N ILE A 203 18.23 1.72 8.21
CA ILE A 203 19.52 1.13 8.62
C ILE A 203 19.28 -0.26 9.23
N PHE A 204 18.29 -0.38 10.12
CA PHE A 204 17.92 -1.68 10.69
C PHE A 204 17.44 -2.67 9.63
N LEU A 205 16.60 -2.23 8.68
CA LEU A 205 16.09 -3.08 7.60
C LEU A 205 17.20 -3.57 6.66
N THR A 206 18.16 -2.71 6.32
CA THR A 206 19.23 -3.04 5.36
C THR A 206 20.36 -3.80 6.03
N GLU A 207 20.89 -3.32 7.16
CA GLU A 207 22.11 -3.85 7.79
C GLU A 207 21.84 -5.00 8.76
N GLU A 208 20.71 -4.97 9.48
CA GLU A 208 20.41 -5.98 10.48
C GLU A 208 19.51 -7.09 9.94
N CYS A 209 18.45 -6.72 9.22
CA CYS A 209 17.51 -7.69 8.65
C CYS A 209 17.96 -8.27 7.31
N HIS A 210 18.78 -7.56 6.52
CA HIS A 210 19.05 -7.92 5.12
C HIS A 210 17.75 -8.10 4.32
N PHE A 211 16.84 -7.13 4.44
CA PHE A 211 15.47 -7.22 3.92
C PHE A 211 15.40 -7.66 2.43
N HIS A 212 16.30 -7.13 1.59
CA HIS A 212 16.29 -7.43 0.15
C HIS A 212 16.52 -8.91 -0.17
N GLU A 213 17.44 -9.58 0.55
CA GLU A 213 17.67 -11.02 0.38
C GLU A 213 16.45 -11.83 0.86
N TRP A 214 15.84 -11.39 1.97
CA TRP A 214 14.68 -12.06 2.55
C TRP A 214 13.44 -11.94 1.67
N ILE A 215 13.12 -10.77 1.11
CA ILE A 215 11.90 -10.59 0.32
C ILE A 215 11.94 -11.41 -0.98
N ILE A 216 13.14 -11.66 -1.54
CA ILE A 216 13.33 -12.58 -2.66
C ILE A 216 13.04 -14.04 -2.24
N CYS A 217 13.47 -14.45 -1.05
CA CYS A 217 13.14 -15.76 -0.49
C CYS A 217 11.63 -15.91 -0.27
N TYR A 218 11.00 -14.90 0.34
CA TYR A 218 9.54 -14.85 0.57
C TYR A 218 8.75 -14.96 -0.73
N TYR A 219 9.15 -14.20 -1.75
CA TYR A 219 8.53 -14.25 -3.07
C TYR A 219 8.54 -15.66 -3.69
N LYS A 220 9.69 -16.34 -3.65
CA LYS A 220 9.83 -17.70 -4.22
C LYS A 220 9.02 -18.75 -3.45
N ASP A 221 8.99 -18.65 -2.13
CA ASP A 221 8.39 -19.68 -1.29
C ASP A 221 6.88 -19.53 -1.09
N ASP A 222 6.34 -18.31 -1.14
CA ASP A 222 4.93 -18.03 -0.84
C ASP A 222 4.16 -17.66 -2.11
N MET A 223 4.54 -16.56 -2.78
CA MET A 223 3.81 -16.03 -3.95
C MET A 223 3.86 -16.98 -5.15
N LEU A 224 5.05 -17.48 -5.49
CA LEU A 224 5.22 -18.38 -6.64
C LEU A 224 4.52 -19.73 -6.45
N LYS A 225 4.69 -20.35 -5.27
CA LYS A 225 4.05 -21.64 -4.99
C LYS A 225 2.53 -21.56 -4.92
N ASP A 226 1.96 -20.45 -4.42
CA ASP A 226 0.50 -20.31 -4.34
C ASP A 226 -0.14 -20.08 -5.72
N SER A 227 0.57 -19.41 -6.63
CA SER A 227 0.11 -19.15 -8.01
C SER A 227 0.09 -20.40 -8.90
N LEU A 228 0.80 -21.46 -8.50
CA LEU A 228 0.82 -22.76 -9.19
C LEU A 228 -0.36 -23.67 -8.77
N LYS A 229 -1.15 -23.28 -7.77
CA LYS A 229 -2.32 -24.06 -7.34
C LYS A 229 -3.48 -23.86 -8.30
N SER A 230 -4.33 -24.88 -8.43
CA SER A 230 -5.57 -24.77 -9.19
C SER A 230 -6.53 -23.76 -8.53
N GLY A 231 -7.24 -22.99 -9.34
CA GLY A 231 -8.17 -21.95 -8.88
C GLY A 231 -7.57 -20.54 -8.85
N TYR A 232 -8.38 -19.59 -8.38
CA TYR A 232 -7.92 -18.20 -8.22
C TYR A 232 -6.98 -18.11 -7.03
N PRO A 233 -5.78 -17.52 -7.20
CA PRO A 233 -4.86 -17.40 -6.08
C PRO A 233 -5.43 -16.46 -5.03
N ARG A 234 -5.20 -16.76 -3.75
CA ARG A 234 -5.85 -16.03 -2.65
C ARG A 234 -5.28 -14.62 -2.52
N ASP A 235 -6.13 -13.64 -2.25
CA ASP A 235 -5.74 -12.35 -1.69
C ASP A 235 -5.68 -12.49 -0.16
N THR A 236 -4.55 -12.15 0.45
CA THR A 236 -4.34 -12.24 1.90
C THR A 236 -3.59 -11.01 2.39
N ALA A 237 -3.81 -10.65 3.66
CA ALA A 237 -3.13 -9.51 4.27
C ALA A 237 -1.59 -9.61 4.19
N VAL A 238 -1.02 -10.80 4.32
CA VAL A 238 0.44 -10.99 4.23
C VAL A 238 0.95 -10.71 2.81
N LYS A 239 0.22 -11.14 1.77
CA LYS A 239 0.57 -10.82 0.38
C LYS A 239 0.44 -9.33 0.11
N ALA A 240 -0.61 -8.70 0.64
CA ALA A 240 -0.83 -7.26 0.59
C ALA A 240 0.39 -6.50 1.14
N LEU A 241 0.78 -6.78 2.38
CA LEU A 241 1.96 -6.17 2.98
C LEU A 241 3.26 -6.52 2.22
N GLY A 242 3.39 -7.75 1.72
CA GLY A 242 4.55 -8.20 0.96
C GLY A 242 4.74 -7.42 -0.36
N ILE A 243 3.68 -7.22 -1.14
CA ILE A 243 3.79 -6.50 -2.41
C ILE A 243 4.07 -5.02 -2.20
N TRP A 244 3.45 -4.41 -1.18
CA TRP A 244 3.70 -3.02 -0.86
C TRP A 244 5.09 -2.80 -0.28
N THR A 245 5.58 -3.65 0.63
CA THR A 245 6.98 -3.54 1.10
C THR A 245 8.00 -3.80 -0.02
N ALA A 246 7.69 -4.64 -1.00
CA ALA A 246 8.51 -4.79 -2.19
C ALA A 246 8.58 -3.49 -3.02
N LEU A 247 7.45 -2.82 -3.25
CA LEU A 247 7.38 -1.50 -3.92
C LEU A 247 8.13 -0.41 -3.16
N LEU A 248 7.91 -0.30 -1.84
CA LEU A 248 8.52 0.71 -0.97
C LEU A 248 10.04 0.57 -0.89
N SER A 249 10.53 -0.66 -0.90
CA SER A 249 11.96 -0.97 -0.87
C SER A 249 12.64 -0.90 -2.23
N GLY A 250 11.90 -0.81 -3.33
CA GLY A 250 12.42 -0.98 -4.69
C GLY A 250 12.88 -2.40 -5.02
N SER A 251 12.57 -3.38 -4.17
CA SER A 251 12.99 -4.76 -4.39
C SER A 251 12.29 -5.38 -5.60
N ASP A 252 11.12 -4.88 -5.96
CA ASP A 252 10.39 -5.23 -7.18
C ASP A 252 11.18 -4.92 -8.46
N LEU A 253 12.09 -3.95 -8.43
CA LEU A 253 12.94 -3.59 -9.58
C LEU A 253 14.22 -4.42 -9.66
N LEU A 254 14.66 -5.00 -8.55
CA LEU A 254 15.98 -5.64 -8.42
C LEU A 254 15.91 -7.17 -8.38
N SER A 255 14.72 -7.72 -8.12
CA SER A 255 14.56 -9.15 -7.88
C SER A 255 14.69 -10.02 -9.15
N GLU A 256 14.35 -9.49 -10.33
CA GLU A 256 14.42 -10.20 -11.62
C GLU A 256 15.63 -9.76 -12.42
N ARG A 257 16.42 -10.73 -12.87
CA ARG A 257 17.67 -10.53 -13.62
C ARG A 257 17.59 -11.03 -15.07
N SER A 258 16.56 -11.79 -15.43
CA SER A 258 16.35 -12.32 -16.78
C SER A 258 14.94 -12.07 -17.31
N ALA A 259 14.76 -12.14 -18.63
CA ALA A 259 13.46 -12.04 -19.28
C ALA A 259 12.48 -13.11 -18.76
N ALA A 260 12.94 -14.36 -18.64
CA ALA A 260 12.14 -15.47 -18.14
C ALA A 260 11.60 -15.25 -16.72
N GLN A 261 12.43 -14.69 -15.82
CA GLN A 261 11.98 -14.39 -14.45
C GLN A 261 10.89 -13.32 -14.40
N ILE A 262 10.94 -12.35 -15.31
CA ILE A 262 9.88 -11.34 -15.44
C ILE A 262 8.63 -11.96 -16.06
N ASP A 263 8.77 -12.83 -17.07
CA ASP A 263 7.64 -13.54 -17.67
C ASP A 263 6.93 -14.42 -16.62
N ASP A 264 7.68 -15.11 -15.76
CA ASP A 264 7.13 -15.86 -14.62
C ASP A 264 6.32 -14.93 -13.69
N LYS A 265 6.87 -13.76 -13.33
CA LYS A 265 6.19 -12.76 -12.50
C LYS A 265 4.89 -12.28 -13.13
N ILE A 266 4.94 -11.92 -14.41
CA ILE A 266 3.78 -11.48 -15.19
C ILE A 266 2.73 -12.58 -15.17
N PHE A 267 3.11 -13.82 -15.53
CA PHE A 267 2.22 -14.97 -15.53
C PHE A 267 1.47 -15.13 -14.20
N MET A 268 2.16 -15.01 -13.08
CA MET A 268 1.57 -15.14 -11.74
C MET A 268 0.69 -13.99 -11.31
N LEU A 269 0.99 -12.77 -11.76
CA LEU A 269 0.20 -11.61 -11.39
C LEU A 269 -1.08 -11.51 -12.21
N ARG A 270 -1.10 -12.02 -13.45
CA ARG A 270 -2.24 -11.93 -14.38
C ARG A 270 -3.62 -12.21 -13.75
N PRO A 271 -3.80 -13.23 -12.89
CA PRO A 271 -5.08 -13.44 -12.23
C PRO A 271 -5.55 -12.24 -11.42
N TYR A 272 -4.66 -11.64 -10.65
CA TYR A 272 -4.95 -10.45 -9.86
C TYR A 272 -5.16 -9.21 -10.73
N ILE A 273 -4.52 -9.16 -11.90
CA ILE A 273 -4.61 -8.03 -12.83
C ILE A 273 -5.96 -7.99 -13.54
N PHE A 274 -6.38 -9.12 -14.11
CA PHE A 274 -7.49 -9.16 -15.08
C PHE A 274 -8.76 -9.83 -14.57
N SER A 275 -8.73 -10.52 -13.43
CA SER A 275 -9.95 -11.10 -12.86
C SER A 275 -10.77 -10.06 -12.09
N PRO A 276 -12.10 -10.00 -12.34
CA PRO A 276 -13.00 -9.13 -11.58
C PRO A 276 -13.28 -9.68 -10.17
N SER A 277 -12.85 -10.91 -9.86
CA SER A 277 -13.12 -11.56 -8.57
C SER A 277 -12.40 -10.93 -7.38
N TYR A 278 -11.47 -10.00 -7.60
CA TYR A 278 -10.74 -9.34 -6.53
C TYR A 278 -11.29 -7.92 -6.30
N GLU A 279 -11.69 -7.65 -5.06
CA GLU A 279 -12.17 -6.35 -4.61
C GLU A 279 -11.03 -5.34 -4.51
N LEU A 280 -11.28 -4.10 -4.93
CA LEU A 280 -10.30 -3.01 -4.86
C LEU A 280 -10.72 -1.88 -3.91
N THR A 281 -11.94 -1.92 -3.38
CA THR A 281 -12.51 -0.87 -2.55
C THR A 281 -12.62 -1.23 -1.07
N TYR A 282 -12.45 -0.23 -0.20
CA TYR A 282 -12.58 -0.40 1.26
C TYR A 282 -14.03 -0.60 1.71
N GLY A 283 -14.98 -0.15 0.89
CA GLY A 283 -16.40 -0.41 1.04
C GLY A 283 -17.08 -0.42 -0.33
N PRO A 284 -18.25 -1.06 -0.48
CA PRO A 284 -18.88 -1.27 -1.77
C PRO A 284 -19.06 0.06 -2.53
N TRP A 285 -18.61 0.11 -3.77
CA TRP A 285 -18.61 1.34 -4.58
C TRP A 285 -20.02 1.77 -4.99
N GLU A 286 -20.98 0.85 -4.95
CA GLU A 286 -22.41 1.06 -5.19
C GLU A 286 -23.06 1.95 -4.12
N HIS A 287 -22.38 2.17 -3.01
CA HIS A 287 -22.82 3.08 -1.95
C HIS A 287 -22.14 4.45 -2.07
N ARG A 288 -22.97 5.48 -2.34
CA ARG A 288 -22.58 6.89 -2.39
C ARG A 288 -22.12 7.43 -1.04
N ARG A 289 -22.80 6.97 0.02
CA ARG A 289 -22.65 7.47 1.39
C ARG A 289 -22.27 6.30 2.28
N LEU A 290 -21.20 6.49 3.02
CA LEU A 290 -20.71 5.58 4.05
C LEU A 290 -20.39 6.45 5.29
N PRO A 291 -20.49 5.91 6.52
CA PRO A 291 -20.81 4.52 6.85
C PRO A 291 -22.28 4.15 6.59
N LEU A 292 -22.56 2.84 6.51
CA LEU A 292 -23.91 2.28 6.33
C LEU A 292 -24.71 2.26 7.64
N CYS A 293 -24.01 2.31 8.78
CA CYS A 293 -24.61 2.32 10.09
C CYS A 293 -23.99 3.40 10.97
N ASP A 294 -24.74 3.79 12.00
CA ASP A 294 -24.22 4.65 13.05
C ASP A 294 -23.12 3.94 13.85
N THR A 295 -22.25 4.74 14.47
CA THR A 295 -21.11 4.26 15.25
C THR A 295 -21.55 3.30 16.36
N GLY A 296 -20.94 2.11 16.40
CA GLY A 296 -21.22 1.10 17.42
C GLY A 296 -22.38 0.15 17.09
N CYS A 297 -22.83 0.09 15.84
CA CYS A 297 -23.81 -0.88 15.38
C CYS A 297 -23.37 -2.33 15.68
N THR A 298 -24.24 -3.09 16.36
CA THR A 298 -24.06 -4.52 16.63
C THR A 298 -25.04 -5.42 15.88
N GLU A 299 -26.02 -4.82 15.19
CA GLU A 299 -27.08 -5.54 14.47
C GLU A 299 -26.58 -6.13 13.15
N HIS A 300 -25.66 -5.43 12.48
CA HIS A 300 -25.09 -5.87 11.22
C HIS A 300 -23.72 -6.50 11.44
N ALA A 301 -23.51 -7.67 10.83
CA ALA A 301 -22.19 -8.28 10.78
C ALA A 301 -21.26 -7.45 9.87
N PRO A 302 -19.94 -7.42 10.15
CA PRO A 302 -18.99 -6.81 9.24
C PRO A 302 -19.11 -7.41 7.83
N ILE A 303 -19.20 -6.54 6.83
CA ILE A 303 -19.19 -6.93 5.41
C ILE A 303 -17.75 -7.10 4.92
N SER A 304 -16.83 -6.27 5.43
CA SER A 304 -15.43 -6.34 5.05
C SER A 304 -14.69 -7.41 5.85
N HIS A 305 -14.11 -8.37 5.13
CA HIS A 305 -13.21 -9.38 5.70
C HIS A 305 -11.73 -8.98 5.60
N TYR A 306 -11.43 -7.73 5.22
CA TYR A 306 -10.06 -7.32 4.88
C TYR A 306 -9.20 -6.93 6.10
N ALA A 307 -9.83 -6.66 7.25
CA ALA A 307 -9.10 -6.35 8.48
C ALA A 307 -8.37 -7.59 9.02
N ALA A 308 -7.07 -7.45 9.28
CA ALA A 308 -6.23 -8.51 9.81
C ALA A 308 -5.72 -8.18 11.23
N PRO A 309 -5.60 -9.20 12.11
CA PRO A 309 -5.02 -9.01 13.43
C PRO A 309 -3.50 -8.82 13.33
N TYR A 310 -2.97 -7.96 14.21
CA TYR A 310 -1.54 -7.86 14.43
C TYR A 310 -1.22 -7.57 15.89
N LYS A 311 0.00 -7.88 16.31
CA LYS A 311 0.49 -7.59 17.67
C LYS A 311 1.49 -6.45 17.62
N ARG A 312 1.32 -5.47 18.50
CA ARG A 312 2.24 -4.33 18.61
C ARG A 312 2.20 -3.72 19.99
N PHE A 313 3.38 -3.34 20.51
CA PHE A 313 3.52 -2.76 21.86
C PHE A 313 2.90 -3.63 22.98
N GLY A 314 2.90 -4.96 22.80
CA GLY A 314 2.29 -5.90 23.75
C GLY A 314 0.77 -6.06 23.63
N HIS A 315 0.10 -5.33 22.72
CA HIS A 315 -1.34 -5.38 22.51
C HIS A 315 -1.70 -6.02 21.16
N LYS A 316 -2.91 -6.58 21.07
CA LYS A 316 -3.50 -7.05 19.80
C LYS A 316 -4.36 -5.94 19.20
N HIS A 317 -4.23 -5.75 17.90
CA HIS A 317 -4.91 -4.70 17.13
C HIS A 317 -5.53 -5.32 15.87
N MET A 318 -6.51 -4.64 15.28
CA MET A 318 -7.11 -4.97 13.97
C MET A 318 -6.87 -3.81 13.02
N ARG A 319 -6.49 -4.11 11.77
CA ARG A 319 -6.25 -3.11 10.73
C ARG A 319 -6.40 -3.70 9.34
N ALA A 320 -6.99 -2.94 8.42
CA ALA A 320 -6.95 -3.27 7.01
C ALA A 320 -5.53 -3.01 6.47
N PRO A 321 -4.88 -3.98 5.82
CA PRO A 321 -3.67 -3.67 5.05
C PRO A 321 -4.05 -2.80 3.83
N PRO A 322 -3.09 -2.11 3.20
CA PRO A 322 -3.34 -1.51 1.89
C PRO A 322 -3.73 -2.60 0.88
N HIS A 323 -4.65 -2.33 -0.04
CA HIS A 323 -5.15 -3.35 -0.97
C HIS A 323 -4.03 -3.99 -1.79
N PHE A 324 -3.94 -5.33 -1.75
CA PHE A 324 -2.96 -6.12 -2.50
C PHE A 324 -3.05 -5.86 -4.01
N VAL A 325 -4.26 -5.84 -4.55
CA VAL A 325 -4.53 -5.67 -5.99
C VAL A 325 -3.96 -4.36 -6.52
N LEU A 326 -4.11 -3.27 -5.79
CA LEU A 326 -3.58 -1.96 -6.18
C LEU A 326 -2.04 -1.97 -6.25
N GLY A 327 -1.39 -2.64 -5.29
CA GLY A 327 0.06 -2.86 -5.33
C GLY A 327 0.47 -3.76 -6.50
N ALA A 328 -0.31 -4.80 -6.79
CA ALA A 328 -0.08 -5.69 -7.93
C ALA A 328 -0.14 -4.95 -9.28
N TYR A 329 -1.03 -3.96 -9.41
CA TYR A 329 -1.15 -3.17 -10.63
C TYR A 329 0.12 -2.36 -10.87
N LEU A 330 0.63 -1.69 -9.85
CA LEU A 330 1.88 -0.93 -9.94
C LEU A 330 3.08 -1.83 -10.28
N VAL A 331 3.23 -2.97 -9.59
CA VAL A 331 4.30 -3.94 -9.89
C VAL A 331 4.19 -4.44 -11.33
N PHE A 332 2.99 -4.77 -11.80
CA PHE A 332 2.78 -5.26 -13.15
C PHE A 332 3.16 -4.20 -14.19
N MET A 333 2.73 -2.96 -14.01
CA MET A 333 3.11 -1.84 -14.91
C MET A 333 4.63 -1.62 -14.94
N ARG A 334 5.30 -1.65 -13.77
CA ARG A 334 6.77 -1.57 -13.69
C ARG A 334 7.47 -2.70 -14.43
N LEU A 335 6.93 -3.93 -14.38
CA LEU A 335 7.47 -5.08 -15.12
C LEU A 335 7.33 -4.91 -16.64
N LEU A 336 6.21 -4.35 -17.11
CA LEU A 336 5.99 -4.08 -18.54
C LEU A 336 6.97 -3.02 -19.06
N GLU A 337 7.18 -1.93 -18.33
CA GLU A 337 8.10 -0.86 -18.73
C GLU A 337 9.55 -1.31 -18.82
N ARG A 338 9.96 -2.28 -17.99
CA ARG A 338 11.33 -2.81 -17.98
C ARG A 338 11.67 -3.64 -19.21
N GLN A 339 10.69 -4.29 -19.84
CA GLN A 339 10.90 -5.10 -21.03
C GLN A 339 9.69 -5.01 -21.97
N PRO A 340 9.67 -4.04 -22.89
CA PRO A 340 8.64 -3.92 -23.90
C PRO A 340 8.81 -5.02 -24.95
N GLY A 341 8.02 -6.09 -24.85
CA GLY A 341 8.10 -7.25 -25.76
C GLY A 341 7.58 -8.57 -25.17
N ARG A 342 6.61 -8.47 -24.26
CA ARG A 342 6.17 -9.58 -23.41
C ARG A 342 5.14 -10.49 -24.04
N VAL A 343 5.12 -11.73 -23.58
CA VAL A 343 4.11 -12.72 -23.97
C VAL A 343 2.72 -12.20 -23.60
N GLY A 344 1.85 -12.15 -24.61
CA GLY A 344 0.47 -11.69 -24.47
C GLY A 344 0.26 -10.19 -24.67
N LEU A 345 1.32 -9.36 -24.73
CA LEU A 345 1.15 -7.93 -25.04
C LEU A 345 0.86 -7.75 -26.53
N LYS A 346 -0.26 -7.08 -26.85
CA LYS A 346 -0.67 -6.80 -28.23
C LYS A 346 0.18 -5.69 -28.85
N SER A 347 0.42 -5.80 -30.15
CA SER A 347 1.22 -4.84 -30.95
C SER A 347 0.53 -3.48 -31.15
N ASP A 348 -0.76 -3.38 -30.86
CA ASP A 348 -1.55 -2.15 -30.94
C ASP A 348 -1.47 -1.27 -29.68
N SER A 349 -0.72 -1.72 -28.66
CA SER A 349 -0.42 -0.96 -27.45
C SER A 349 0.16 0.42 -27.80
N THR A 350 -0.16 1.41 -26.98
CA THR A 350 0.29 2.79 -27.17
C THR A 350 1.27 3.21 -26.09
N VAL A 351 2.16 4.11 -26.47
CA VAL A 351 3.22 4.65 -25.62
C VAL A 351 3.19 6.17 -25.67
N PHE A 352 3.82 6.81 -24.70
CA PHE A 352 4.11 8.24 -24.79
C PHE A 352 5.10 8.51 -25.92
N GLN A 353 4.91 9.62 -26.64
CA GLN A 353 5.82 10.01 -27.72
C GLN A 353 7.20 10.47 -27.19
N ASP A 354 7.29 10.83 -25.92
CA ASP A 354 8.52 11.31 -25.28
C ASP A 354 9.53 10.17 -25.06
N THR A 355 10.80 10.42 -25.39
CA THR A 355 11.88 9.44 -25.19
C THR A 355 12.36 9.42 -23.73
N GLY A 356 12.48 8.25 -23.12
CA GLY A 356 12.97 8.12 -21.75
C GLY A 356 12.59 6.83 -21.05
N ARG A 357 12.74 6.82 -19.72
CA ARG A 357 12.27 5.71 -18.88
C ARG A 357 10.75 5.82 -18.69
N GLY A 358 10.07 4.69 -18.52
CA GLY A 358 8.62 4.69 -18.30
C GLY A 358 8.17 5.46 -17.05
N VAL A 359 6.87 5.77 -16.98
CA VAL A 359 6.28 6.63 -15.94
C VAL A 359 6.32 6.00 -14.55
N PHE A 360 6.41 4.67 -14.46
CA PHE A 360 6.53 3.93 -13.20
C PHE A 360 7.97 3.55 -12.84
N SER A 361 8.95 4.02 -13.59
CA SER A 361 10.35 3.58 -13.48
C SER A 361 11.13 4.13 -12.27
N LEU A 362 10.61 5.15 -11.57
CA LEU A 362 11.28 5.75 -10.42
C LEU A 362 10.97 5.01 -9.12
N THR A 363 11.99 4.97 -8.26
CA THR A 363 11.90 4.52 -6.87
C THR A 363 12.72 5.45 -5.97
N HIS A 364 12.12 5.83 -4.85
CA HIS A 364 12.66 6.70 -3.82
C HIS A 364 12.24 6.14 -2.47
N ILE A 365 13.15 6.25 -1.49
CA ILE A 365 12.81 6.00 -0.09
C ILE A 365 11.98 7.19 0.39
N MET A 366 10.75 6.91 0.82
CA MET A 366 9.83 7.93 1.33
C MET A 366 10.03 8.13 2.83
N SER A 367 9.94 9.39 3.28
CA SER A 367 9.74 9.68 4.70
C SER A 367 8.37 9.18 5.14
N SER A 368 8.26 8.83 6.42
CA SER A 368 7.03 8.36 7.05
C SER A 368 5.82 9.26 6.82
N LEU A 369 6.02 10.57 6.63
CA LEU A 369 4.95 11.55 6.42
C LEU A 369 4.08 11.22 5.20
N TYR A 370 4.69 10.72 4.12
CA TYR A 370 3.95 10.37 2.89
C TYR A 370 2.96 9.22 3.10
N HIS A 371 3.17 8.40 4.13
CA HIS A 371 2.33 7.25 4.45
C HIS A 371 1.18 7.59 5.40
N ASP A 372 1.15 8.79 5.99
CA ASP A 372 0.21 9.09 7.08
C ASP A 372 -1.24 9.03 6.61
N THR A 373 -1.56 9.54 5.42
CA THR A 373 -2.94 9.51 4.88
C THR A 373 -3.41 8.08 4.60
N GLU A 374 -2.54 7.25 4.02
CA GLU A 374 -2.87 5.84 3.78
C GLU A 374 -2.99 5.06 5.09
N TRP A 375 -2.14 5.39 6.08
CA TRP A 375 -2.25 4.83 7.42
C TRP A 375 -3.58 5.20 8.08
N GLN A 376 -4.04 6.45 7.91
CA GLN A 376 -5.34 6.92 8.43
C GLN A 376 -6.49 6.13 7.80
N ARG A 377 -6.54 6.04 6.46
CA ARG A 377 -7.56 5.26 5.72
C ARG A 377 -7.63 3.82 6.24
N ASN A 378 -6.48 3.14 6.30
CA ASN A 378 -6.37 1.77 6.79
C ASN A 378 -6.76 1.60 8.27
N THR A 379 -6.80 2.68 9.05
CA THR A 379 -7.21 2.67 10.46
C THR A 379 -8.72 2.81 10.61
N VAL A 380 -9.36 3.73 9.88
CA VAL A 380 -10.76 4.14 10.11
C VAL A 380 -11.74 3.73 9.01
N CYS A 381 -11.26 3.12 7.92
CA CYS A 381 -12.08 2.62 6.81
C CYS A 381 -12.00 1.09 6.71
N GLN A 382 -12.07 0.38 7.84
CA GLN A 382 -11.90 -1.08 7.85
C GLN A 382 -13.16 -1.81 7.38
N ASP A 383 -14.32 -1.29 7.76
CA ASP A 383 -15.62 -1.87 7.45
C ASP A 383 -16.71 -0.78 7.51
N PRO A 384 -17.61 -0.71 6.50
CA PRO A 384 -18.61 0.35 6.39
C PRO A 384 -19.72 0.32 7.45
N HIS A 385 -19.93 -0.79 8.17
CA HIS A 385 -20.93 -0.85 9.25
C HIS A 385 -20.35 -0.43 10.59
N THR A 386 -19.07 -0.74 10.82
CA THR A 386 -18.46 -0.61 12.15
C THR A 386 -17.45 0.55 12.23
N SER A 387 -16.95 1.05 11.11
CA SER A 387 -15.90 2.06 11.07
C SER A 387 -16.43 3.45 10.67
N PRO A 388 -15.98 4.52 11.35
CA PRO A 388 -16.51 5.87 11.14
C PRO A 388 -16.10 6.50 9.80
N GLY A 389 -15.00 6.02 9.18
CA GLY A 389 -14.43 6.62 7.97
C GLY A 389 -13.54 7.83 8.23
N LEU A 390 -13.05 8.39 7.13
CA LEU A 390 -12.22 9.59 7.11
C LEU A 390 -13.05 10.88 7.16
N PRO A 391 -12.45 11.99 7.63
CA PRO A 391 -12.99 13.32 7.40
C PRO A 391 -13.17 13.62 5.89
N PRO A 392 -14.25 14.30 5.47
CA PRO A 392 -14.63 14.42 4.05
C PRO A 392 -13.58 15.01 3.10
N LEU A 393 -12.69 15.87 3.61
CA LEU A 393 -11.68 16.57 2.81
C LEU A 393 -10.26 16.01 3.01
N THR A 394 -10.12 14.79 3.53
CA THR A 394 -8.79 14.17 3.79
C THR A 394 -7.88 14.15 2.55
N PHE A 395 -8.45 14.04 1.34
CA PHE A 395 -7.69 14.01 0.08
C PHE A 395 -7.75 15.32 -0.71
N HIS A 396 -8.32 16.39 -0.16
CA HIS A 396 -8.40 17.69 -0.83
C HIS A 396 -7.00 18.24 -1.15
N GLY A 397 -6.85 18.80 -2.36
CA GLY A 397 -5.60 19.38 -2.86
C GLY A 397 -4.61 18.35 -3.39
N ARG A 398 -5.01 17.08 -3.45
CA ARG A 398 -4.14 15.97 -3.91
C ARG A 398 -4.54 15.43 -5.28
N LEU A 399 -5.67 15.85 -5.83
CA LEU A 399 -6.16 15.40 -7.16
C LEU A 399 -5.87 16.42 -8.25
N THR A 400 -5.93 17.71 -7.92
CA THR A 400 -5.66 18.78 -8.89
C THR A 400 -4.27 18.63 -9.49
N GLY A 401 -4.18 18.73 -10.82
CA GLY A 401 -2.93 18.71 -11.56
C GLY A 401 -2.95 17.76 -12.77
N PHE A 402 -1.78 17.67 -13.40
CA PHE A 402 -1.54 16.86 -14.58
C PHE A 402 -1.09 15.44 -14.19
N TRP A 403 -1.72 14.43 -14.76
CA TRP A 403 -1.47 13.02 -14.48
C TRP A 403 -1.08 12.29 -15.76
N ARG A 404 -0.11 11.37 -15.64
CA ARG A 404 0.28 10.46 -16.72
C ARG A 404 0.31 9.03 -16.24
N GLY A 405 -0.10 8.12 -17.10
CA GLY A 405 0.05 6.71 -16.81
C GLY A 405 -0.45 5.80 -17.90
N ASN A 406 -0.81 4.58 -17.51
CA ASN A 406 -1.21 3.54 -18.42
C ASN A 406 -2.47 2.84 -17.90
N LEU A 407 -3.32 2.41 -18.82
CA LEU A 407 -4.38 1.45 -18.55
C LEU A 407 -4.19 0.18 -19.39
N LEU A 408 -4.66 -0.97 -18.89
CA LEU A 408 -4.58 -2.24 -19.61
C LEU A 408 -5.95 -2.72 -20.04
N PHE A 409 -6.01 -3.27 -21.26
CA PHE A 409 -7.20 -3.92 -21.82
C PHE A 409 -6.93 -5.39 -21.97
N TYR A 410 -7.77 -6.21 -21.35
CA TYR A 410 -7.71 -7.64 -21.59
C TYR A 410 -8.41 -7.98 -22.90
N ASP A 411 -8.02 -9.05 -23.57
CA ASP A 411 -8.77 -9.49 -24.74
C ASP A 411 -10.23 -9.78 -24.37
N PHE A 412 -11.18 -9.20 -25.10
CA PHE A 412 -12.60 -9.22 -24.73
C PHE A 412 -13.18 -10.63 -24.73
N ASP A 413 -12.82 -11.46 -25.71
CA ASP A 413 -13.28 -12.84 -25.79
C ASP A 413 -12.68 -13.68 -24.66
N ALA A 414 -11.39 -13.48 -24.37
CA ALA A 414 -10.75 -14.11 -23.22
C ALA A 414 -11.37 -13.68 -21.89
N TYR A 415 -11.76 -12.41 -21.76
CA TYR A 415 -12.45 -11.86 -20.58
C TYR A 415 -13.83 -12.51 -20.39
N ARG A 416 -14.63 -12.62 -21.47
CA ARG A 416 -15.93 -13.32 -21.43
C ARG A 416 -15.79 -14.78 -21.04
N GLN A 417 -14.81 -15.48 -21.61
CA GLN A 417 -14.54 -16.87 -21.26
C GLN A 417 -14.16 -17.02 -19.78
N MET A 418 -13.35 -16.09 -19.25
CA MET A 418 -13.01 -16.07 -17.84
C MET A 418 -14.24 -15.84 -16.95
N LEU A 419 -15.14 -14.92 -17.31
CA LEU A 419 -16.42 -14.73 -16.60
C LEU A 419 -17.29 -16.00 -16.60
N SER A 420 -17.22 -16.81 -17.66
CA SER A 420 -17.88 -18.12 -17.71
C SER A 420 -17.15 -19.24 -16.95
N GLY A 421 -16.08 -18.92 -16.22
CA GLY A 421 -15.32 -19.87 -15.40
C GLY A 421 -14.10 -20.49 -16.08
N ASN A 422 -13.77 -20.12 -17.32
CA ASN A 422 -12.57 -20.63 -18.00
C ASN A 422 -11.31 -19.86 -17.55
N MET A 423 -10.69 -20.37 -16.49
CA MET A 423 -9.48 -19.78 -15.93
C MET A 423 -8.26 -19.87 -16.85
N ARG A 424 -8.22 -20.79 -17.82
CA ARG A 424 -7.07 -20.90 -18.75
C ARG A 424 -6.92 -19.65 -19.59
N SER A 425 -8.05 -19.07 -20.00
CA SER A 425 -8.12 -17.86 -20.81
C SER A 425 -7.51 -16.65 -20.12
N LEU A 426 -7.40 -16.62 -18.78
CA LEU A 426 -6.74 -15.58 -17.97
C LEU A 426 -5.21 -15.59 -18.12
N TYR A 427 -4.63 -16.78 -18.31
CA TYR A 427 -3.18 -16.95 -18.45
C TYR A 427 -2.72 -16.83 -19.89
N THR A 428 -3.53 -17.28 -20.85
CA THR A 428 -3.15 -17.32 -22.27
C THR A 428 -3.66 -16.15 -23.09
N GLY A 429 -4.66 -15.41 -22.59
CA GLY A 429 -5.24 -14.29 -23.33
C GLY A 429 -4.22 -13.19 -23.60
N THR A 430 -4.51 -12.37 -24.60
CA THR A 430 -3.67 -11.21 -24.88
C THR A 430 -4.21 -9.98 -24.15
N PHE A 431 -3.38 -8.96 -23.99
CA PHE A 431 -3.77 -7.68 -23.42
C PHE A 431 -3.05 -6.54 -24.13
N ALA A 432 -3.67 -5.37 -24.19
CA ALA A 432 -3.05 -4.15 -24.71
C ALA A 432 -2.77 -3.18 -23.57
N GLN A 433 -1.74 -2.36 -23.73
CA GLN A 433 -1.44 -1.24 -22.85
C GLN A 433 -1.76 0.07 -23.57
N HIS A 434 -2.45 0.99 -22.91
CA HIS A 434 -2.71 2.31 -23.46
C HIS A 434 -2.19 3.42 -22.55
N ALA A 435 -1.38 4.31 -23.12
CA ALA A 435 -0.94 5.51 -22.45
C ALA A 435 -2.12 6.49 -22.35
N VAL A 436 -2.20 7.18 -21.22
CA VAL A 436 -3.28 8.11 -20.89
C VAL A 436 -2.74 9.28 -20.10
N GLU A 437 -3.38 10.42 -20.32
CA GLU A 437 -3.07 11.68 -19.66
C GLU A 437 -4.36 12.30 -19.14
N LEU A 438 -4.35 12.79 -17.90
CA LEU A 438 -5.48 13.51 -17.32
C LEU A 438 -5.02 14.90 -16.86
N ASP A 439 -5.89 15.89 -16.98
CA ASP A 439 -5.77 17.16 -16.29
C ASP A 439 -7.01 17.32 -15.39
N LEU A 440 -6.81 17.35 -14.08
CA LEU A 440 -7.88 17.32 -13.09
C LEU A 440 -7.93 18.63 -12.29
N HIS A 441 -9.15 19.05 -11.95
CA HIS A 441 -9.43 20.20 -11.12
C HIS A 441 -10.46 19.85 -10.04
N GLU A 442 -10.10 20.12 -8.78
CA GLU A 442 -10.97 19.95 -7.61
C GLU A 442 -11.89 21.16 -7.41
N THR A 443 -13.13 20.91 -7.04
CA THR A 443 -14.07 21.95 -6.61
C THR A 443 -14.75 21.49 -5.33
N VAL A 444 -14.50 22.21 -4.23
CA VAL A 444 -15.08 21.89 -2.93
C VAL A 444 -16.43 22.57 -2.79
N ILE A 445 -17.45 21.79 -2.48
CA ILE A 445 -18.81 22.28 -2.30
C ILE A 445 -19.32 22.03 -0.88
N ARG A 446 -20.20 22.91 -0.41
CA ARG A 446 -21.06 22.67 0.74
C ARG A 446 -22.34 21.98 0.27
N ILE A 447 -22.65 20.84 0.87
CA ILE A 447 -23.80 20.03 0.50
C ILE A 447 -24.51 19.51 1.75
N ARG A 448 -25.81 19.23 1.64
CA ARG A 448 -26.51 18.50 2.71
C ARG A 448 -25.94 17.09 2.78
N ALA A 449 -25.78 16.55 4.00
CA ALA A 449 -25.29 15.20 4.21
C ALA A 449 -26.13 14.14 3.45
N GLU A 450 -27.42 14.42 3.26
CA GLU A 450 -28.33 13.54 2.52
C GLU A 450 -28.11 13.55 1.00
N ASP A 451 -27.56 14.61 0.41
CA ASP A 451 -27.40 14.75 -1.04
C ASP A 451 -25.98 14.35 -1.53
N VAL A 452 -25.08 13.92 -0.63
CA VAL A 452 -23.71 13.50 -0.96
C VAL A 452 -23.71 12.38 -2.01
N GLY A 453 -22.82 12.52 -3.00
CA GLY A 453 -22.69 11.58 -4.12
C GLY A 453 -23.72 11.81 -5.23
N GLY A 454 -24.51 12.88 -5.17
CA GLY A 454 -25.46 13.27 -6.21
C GLY A 454 -26.65 12.31 -6.36
N LYS A 455 -27.51 12.57 -7.36
CA LYS A 455 -28.76 11.81 -7.61
C LYS A 455 -28.78 11.01 -8.91
N GLY A 456 -27.92 11.33 -9.88
CA GLY A 456 -27.85 10.61 -11.16
C GLY A 456 -27.12 9.26 -11.05
N SER A 457 -26.95 8.51 -12.15
CA SER A 457 -26.34 7.16 -12.13
C SER A 457 -24.92 7.15 -11.54
N LEU A 458 -24.51 6.05 -10.89
CA LEU A 458 -23.13 5.89 -10.41
C LEU A 458 -22.14 5.67 -11.56
N LEU A 459 -22.59 5.15 -12.69
CA LEU A 459 -21.81 5.11 -13.95
C LEU A 459 -21.50 6.53 -14.46
N ASN A 460 -22.35 7.49 -14.08
CA ASN A 460 -22.19 8.92 -14.33
C ASN A 460 -21.67 9.66 -13.10
N CYS A 461 -21.07 8.96 -12.13
CA CYS A 461 -20.53 9.53 -10.89
C CYS A 461 -21.53 10.42 -10.12
N GLY A 462 -22.82 10.10 -10.18
CA GLY A 462 -23.89 10.84 -9.51
C GLY A 462 -24.37 12.10 -10.23
N PHE A 463 -23.80 12.44 -11.39
CA PHE A 463 -24.22 13.54 -12.25
C PHE A 463 -25.38 13.14 -13.16
N ALA A 464 -26.04 14.14 -13.78
CA ALA A 464 -27.10 13.90 -14.74
C ALA A 464 -26.60 13.12 -15.97
N ASP A 465 -27.49 12.39 -16.63
CA ASP A 465 -27.08 11.49 -17.72
C ASP A 465 -26.58 12.27 -18.95
N GLU A 466 -27.17 13.41 -19.25
CA GLU A 466 -26.76 14.28 -20.36
C GLU A 466 -25.52 15.11 -19.99
N GLU A 467 -24.41 14.88 -20.70
CA GLU A 467 -23.21 15.70 -20.63
C GLU A 467 -23.28 16.82 -21.68
N THR A 468 -23.32 18.08 -21.23
CA THR A 468 -23.36 19.27 -22.08
C THR A 468 -21.96 19.89 -22.25
N GLU A 469 -21.77 20.74 -23.26
CA GLU A 469 -20.49 21.44 -23.44
C GLU A 469 -20.16 22.37 -22.26
N GLU A 470 -21.19 22.84 -21.55
CA GLU A 470 -21.10 23.72 -20.39
C GLU A 470 -20.90 22.96 -19.07
N GLU A 471 -21.02 21.62 -19.06
CA GLU A 471 -21.00 20.83 -17.82
C GLU A 471 -19.70 21.03 -17.02
N GLN A 472 -18.57 21.19 -17.71
CA GLN A 472 -17.29 21.47 -17.06
C GLN A 472 -17.30 22.80 -16.29
N ALA A 473 -17.99 23.82 -16.80
CA ALA A 473 -18.17 25.09 -16.09
C ALA A 473 -19.15 24.91 -14.93
N LEU A 474 -20.27 24.21 -15.14
CA LEU A 474 -21.24 23.93 -14.09
C LEU A 474 -20.62 23.20 -12.89
N ILE A 475 -19.74 22.22 -13.12
CA ILE A 475 -19.03 21.51 -12.04
C ILE A 475 -18.11 22.45 -11.27
N LYS A 476 -17.35 23.31 -11.98
CA LYS A 476 -16.47 24.32 -11.37
C LYS A 476 -17.24 25.37 -10.58
N ASP A 477 -18.46 25.68 -10.99
CA ASP A 477 -19.39 26.57 -10.30
C ASP A 477 -20.19 25.87 -9.19
N GLY A 478 -19.81 24.63 -8.84
CA GLY A 478 -20.35 23.89 -7.70
C GLY A 478 -21.57 23.03 -8.01
N TYR A 479 -21.99 22.95 -9.27
CA TYR A 479 -23.08 22.10 -9.75
C TYR A 479 -24.38 22.28 -8.96
N GLY A 480 -24.76 23.55 -8.74
CA GLY A 480 -25.95 23.93 -7.96
C GLY A 480 -25.72 24.03 -6.46
N HIS A 481 -24.51 23.77 -5.97
CA HIS A 481 -24.13 23.89 -4.58
C HIS A 481 -23.17 25.06 -4.35
N GLN A 482 -23.11 25.56 -3.11
CA GLN A 482 -22.20 26.64 -2.75
C GLN A 482 -20.74 26.15 -2.82
N VAL A 483 -19.94 26.75 -3.69
CA VAL A 483 -18.49 26.55 -3.75
C VAL A 483 -17.83 27.18 -2.52
N LEU A 484 -16.88 26.46 -1.92
CA LEU A 484 -16.10 26.91 -0.78
C LEU A 484 -14.65 27.19 -1.21
N THR A 485 -14.10 28.32 -0.77
CA THR A 485 -12.72 28.74 -1.07
C THR A 485 -12.02 29.29 0.16
N GLY A 486 -10.68 29.20 0.20
CA GLY A 486 -9.88 29.73 1.32
C GLY A 486 -10.26 29.11 2.66
N ASP A 487 -10.33 29.93 3.71
CA ASP A 487 -10.59 29.48 5.08
C ASP A 487 -11.96 28.79 5.25
N ALA A 488 -12.94 29.11 4.39
CA ALA A 488 -14.28 28.52 4.44
C ALA A 488 -14.27 27.00 4.18
N ILE A 489 -13.26 26.47 3.48
CA ILE A 489 -13.08 25.04 3.23
C ILE A 489 -12.88 24.28 4.56
N TYR A 490 -12.16 24.87 5.50
CA TYR A 490 -11.77 24.22 6.77
C TYR A 490 -12.68 24.62 7.94
N ALA A 491 -13.61 25.55 7.73
CA ALA A 491 -14.60 25.93 8.74
C ALA A 491 -15.53 24.77 9.10
N ARG A 492 -15.95 24.68 10.36
CA ARG A 492 -16.91 23.65 10.81
C ARG A 492 -18.28 23.88 10.18
N GLU A 493 -18.91 22.82 9.69
CA GLU A 493 -20.25 22.87 9.12
C GLU A 493 -21.33 22.73 10.20
N ALA A 494 -22.50 23.32 9.93
CA ALA A 494 -23.68 23.13 10.76
C ALA A 494 -24.17 21.67 10.70
N PRO A 495 -24.84 21.15 11.75
CA PRO A 495 -25.43 19.81 11.71
C PRO A 495 -26.32 19.60 10.47
N GLY A 496 -26.19 18.43 9.83
CA GLY A 496 -26.89 18.09 8.59
C GLY A 496 -26.20 18.57 7.30
N TRP A 497 -25.14 19.39 7.41
CA TRP A 497 -24.31 19.81 6.29
C TRP A 497 -22.94 19.15 6.33
N THR A 498 -22.37 18.95 5.16
CA THR A 498 -21.02 18.40 4.97
C THR A 498 -20.38 19.02 3.73
N LYS A 499 -19.18 18.55 3.40
CA LYS A 499 -18.43 18.96 2.22
C LYS A 499 -18.19 17.77 1.30
N GLU A 500 -18.10 18.07 0.02
CA GLU A 500 -17.79 17.09 -1.03
C GLU A 500 -16.80 17.71 -2.02
N ILE A 501 -15.98 16.86 -2.63
CA ILE A 501 -15.03 17.24 -3.68
C ILE A 501 -15.60 16.77 -5.02
N LEU A 502 -15.93 17.73 -5.88
CA LEU A 502 -16.22 17.48 -7.28
C LEU A 502 -14.93 17.54 -8.10
N LEU A 503 -14.89 16.79 -9.19
CA LEU A 503 -13.78 16.74 -10.13
C LEU A 503 -14.28 17.11 -11.53
N SER A 504 -13.53 17.98 -12.18
CA SER A 504 -13.68 18.37 -13.59
C SER A 504 -12.33 18.26 -14.29
N GLY A 505 -12.30 18.15 -15.62
CA GLY A 505 -11.03 17.97 -16.31
C GLY A 505 -11.10 17.49 -17.75
N GLY A 506 -9.92 17.26 -18.31
CA GLY A 506 -9.73 16.69 -19.63
C GLY A 506 -8.91 15.39 -19.58
N CYS A 507 -9.19 14.48 -20.49
CA CYS A 507 -8.45 13.25 -20.72
C CYS A 507 -7.92 13.27 -22.15
N ARG A 508 -6.67 12.86 -22.35
CA ARG A 508 -6.11 12.53 -23.66
C ARG A 508 -5.62 11.09 -23.65
N SER A 509 -6.06 10.32 -24.62
CA SER A 509 -5.68 8.91 -24.81
C SER A 509 -5.50 8.60 -26.29
N ALA A 510 -5.19 7.35 -26.62
CA ALA A 510 -5.12 6.86 -27.99
C ALA A 510 -6.45 6.93 -28.78
N TRP A 511 -7.58 7.16 -28.11
CA TRP A 511 -8.89 7.36 -28.75
C TRP A 511 -9.25 8.84 -28.93
N GLY A 512 -8.33 9.74 -28.59
CA GLY A 512 -8.51 11.17 -28.68
C GLY A 512 -8.79 11.82 -27.33
N TRP A 513 -9.43 12.99 -27.41
CA TRP A 513 -9.75 13.84 -26.27
C TRP A 513 -11.10 13.45 -25.65
N SER A 514 -11.20 13.51 -24.33
CA SER A 514 -12.45 13.31 -23.60
C SER A 514 -12.56 14.32 -22.45
N ARG A 515 -13.77 14.59 -22.01
CA ARG A 515 -14.02 15.34 -20.77
C ARG A 515 -14.08 14.40 -19.58
N ILE A 516 -13.78 14.93 -18.41
CA ILE A 516 -13.82 14.23 -17.13
C ILE A 516 -14.81 14.93 -16.21
N ARG A 517 -15.69 14.15 -15.60
CA ARG A 517 -16.47 14.56 -14.43
C ARG A 517 -16.35 13.51 -13.35
N GLY A 518 -16.29 13.90 -12.09
CA GLY A 518 -16.06 12.93 -11.03
C GLY A 518 -16.29 13.45 -9.63
N ARG A 519 -16.11 12.58 -8.64
CA ARG A 519 -16.29 12.86 -7.21
C ARG A 519 -15.26 12.10 -6.37
N VAL A 520 -15.05 12.58 -5.16
CA VAL A 520 -14.28 11.86 -4.13
C VAL A 520 -15.22 11.48 -3.00
N ARG A 521 -15.33 10.18 -2.72
CA ARG A 521 -16.13 9.68 -1.61
C ARG A 521 -15.47 10.06 -0.28
N ALA A 522 -16.21 10.79 0.56
CA ALA A 522 -15.73 11.30 1.85
C ALA A 522 -15.15 10.22 2.78
N TRP A 523 -15.80 9.04 2.83
CA TRP A 523 -15.52 8.02 3.84
C TRP A 523 -14.16 7.34 3.70
N ASP A 524 -13.71 7.05 2.48
CA ASP A 524 -12.43 6.35 2.21
C ASP A 524 -11.55 7.06 1.18
N GLY A 525 -12.05 8.10 0.53
CA GLY A 525 -11.35 8.77 -0.56
C GLY A 525 -11.38 7.99 -1.87
N LEU A 526 -12.37 7.11 -2.09
CA LEU A 526 -12.60 6.51 -3.41
C LEU A 526 -12.85 7.62 -4.43
N VAL A 527 -12.01 7.65 -5.47
CA VAL A 527 -12.14 8.57 -6.59
C VAL A 527 -12.92 7.88 -7.68
N THR A 528 -14.01 8.51 -8.13
CA THR A 528 -14.81 8.03 -9.28
C THR A 528 -14.80 9.09 -10.37
N LEU A 529 -14.40 8.70 -11.57
CA LEU A 529 -14.37 9.56 -12.76
C LEU A 529 -15.21 8.91 -13.86
N SER A 530 -16.03 9.72 -14.52
CA SER A 530 -16.69 9.39 -15.77
C SER A 530 -15.91 10.07 -16.90
N ILE A 531 -15.46 9.28 -17.86
CA ILE A 531 -14.66 9.71 -19.02
C ILE A 531 -15.40 9.25 -20.26
N GLY A 532 -15.89 10.15 -21.13
CA GLY A 532 -16.70 9.66 -22.24
C GLY A 532 -17.15 10.64 -23.30
N HIS A 533 -17.74 11.80 -22.98
CA HIS A 533 -18.34 12.61 -24.05
C HIS A 533 -17.41 13.73 -24.51
N SER A 534 -16.75 13.52 -25.65
CA SER A 534 -16.32 14.64 -26.49
C SER A 534 -16.88 14.48 -27.89
N ARG A 535 -17.44 15.55 -28.45
CA ARG A 535 -17.66 15.62 -29.90
C ARG A 535 -16.38 16.16 -30.54
N PRO A 536 -15.95 15.64 -31.70
CA PRO A 536 -16.61 14.65 -32.56
C PRO A 536 -16.27 13.16 -32.27
N TYR A 537 -15.57 12.85 -31.17
CA TYR A 537 -14.99 11.51 -30.97
C TYR A 537 -15.93 10.60 -30.14
N PRO A 538 -16.51 9.54 -30.72
CA PRO A 538 -17.29 8.58 -29.96
C PRO A 538 -16.35 7.64 -29.17
N CYS A 539 -15.54 8.19 -28.26
CA CYS A 539 -15.04 7.38 -27.17
C CYS A 539 -16.27 6.99 -26.34
N GLY A 540 -16.51 5.68 -26.18
CA GLY A 540 -17.57 5.21 -25.28
C GLY A 540 -17.40 5.82 -23.89
N GLN A 541 -18.47 5.83 -23.10
CA GLN A 541 -18.38 6.27 -21.72
C GLN A 541 -17.78 5.17 -20.84
N TRP A 542 -16.83 5.55 -19.99
CA TRP A 542 -16.12 4.67 -19.07
C TRP A 542 -16.14 5.26 -17.66
N VAL A 543 -16.29 4.40 -16.66
CA VAL A 543 -16.16 4.79 -15.26
C VAL A 543 -14.84 4.28 -14.69
N TRP A 544 -14.04 5.18 -14.15
CA TRP A 544 -12.75 4.90 -13.53
C TRP A 544 -12.89 5.06 -12.03
N ARG A 545 -12.48 4.03 -11.29
CA ARG A 545 -12.62 3.94 -9.84
C ARG A 545 -11.29 3.55 -9.23
N GLY A 546 -10.79 4.31 -8.28
CA GLY A 546 -9.51 4.00 -7.67
C GLY A 546 -9.18 4.89 -6.49
N TYR A 547 -7.95 4.76 -6.00
CA TYR A 547 -7.48 5.49 -4.83
C TYR A 547 -6.16 6.19 -5.14
N LEU A 548 -6.00 7.38 -4.54
CA LEU A 548 -4.68 7.92 -4.32
C LEU A 548 -3.92 7.02 -3.34
N GLN A 549 -2.69 6.70 -3.72
CA GLN A 549 -1.76 5.85 -3.01
C GLN A 549 -0.46 6.62 -2.73
N THR A 550 0.32 6.11 -1.78
CA THR A 550 1.57 6.78 -1.34
C THR A 550 2.52 6.98 -2.54
N GLY A 551 3.14 8.16 -2.63
CA GLY A 551 4.12 8.49 -3.67
C GLY A 551 3.56 9.19 -4.90
N GLY A 552 2.28 9.60 -4.86
CA GLY A 552 1.63 10.32 -5.96
C GLY A 552 1.00 9.41 -7.00
N TYR A 553 0.72 8.16 -6.63
CA TYR A 553 0.04 7.22 -7.52
C TYR A 553 -1.47 7.37 -7.42
N PHE A 554 -2.16 7.30 -8.57
CA PHE A 554 -3.59 7.08 -8.64
C PHE A 554 -3.84 5.76 -9.38
N VAL A 555 -4.38 4.77 -8.66
CA VAL A 555 -4.44 3.38 -9.14
C VAL A 555 -5.85 2.83 -8.93
N GLY A 556 -6.35 2.09 -9.91
CA GLY A 556 -7.71 1.57 -9.86
C GLY A 556 -8.10 0.74 -11.07
N ARG A 557 -9.41 0.66 -11.32
CA ARG A 557 -10.01 0.02 -12.49
C ARG A 557 -10.88 0.98 -13.27
N TRP A 558 -10.79 0.90 -14.59
CA TRP A 558 -11.82 1.41 -15.48
C TRP A 558 -12.84 0.29 -15.76
N ARG A 559 -14.08 0.66 -16.07
CA ARG A 559 -15.18 -0.25 -16.38
C ARG A 559 -16.04 0.36 -17.48
N ASP A 560 -16.58 -0.47 -18.37
CA ASP A 560 -17.57 -0.05 -19.36
C ASP A 560 -18.86 0.46 -18.68
N CYS A 561 -19.60 1.33 -19.37
CA CYS A 561 -20.90 1.83 -18.91
C CYS A 561 -22.10 1.15 -19.60
N PHE A 562 -21.87 0.19 -20.50
CA PHE A 562 -22.94 -0.55 -21.18
C PHE A 562 -23.53 -1.65 -20.28
N THR A 563 -22.69 -2.25 -19.45
CA THR A 563 -23.11 -3.26 -18.49
C THR A 563 -23.78 -2.58 -17.27
N PRO A 564 -24.99 -2.99 -16.87
CA PRO A 564 -25.69 -2.41 -15.72
C PRO A 564 -24.85 -2.45 -14.45
N GLU A 565 -25.03 -1.47 -13.56
CA GLU A 565 -24.28 -1.32 -12.29
C GLU A 565 -24.23 -2.60 -11.45
N THR A 566 -25.28 -3.42 -11.51
CA THR A 566 -25.43 -4.66 -10.73
C THR A 566 -24.69 -5.87 -11.30
N GLN A 567 -24.05 -5.74 -12.46
CA GLN A 567 -23.35 -6.83 -13.13
C GLN A 567 -21.86 -6.53 -13.30
N ALA A 568 -21.07 -7.61 -13.37
CA ALA A 568 -19.65 -7.55 -13.68
C ALA A 568 -19.45 -7.06 -15.12
N GLY A 569 -19.08 -5.79 -15.26
CA GLY A 569 -18.73 -5.18 -16.54
C GLY A 569 -17.38 -5.67 -17.05
N TYR A 570 -17.10 -5.34 -18.30
CA TYR A 570 -15.76 -5.37 -18.85
C TYR A 570 -14.92 -4.26 -18.19
N GLU A 571 -13.87 -4.66 -17.50
CA GLU A 571 -13.00 -3.77 -16.73
C GLU A 571 -11.53 -4.12 -16.90
N GLY A 572 -10.68 -3.15 -16.57
CA GLY A 572 -9.24 -3.32 -16.60
C GLY A 572 -8.53 -2.36 -15.65
N PRO A 573 -7.28 -2.64 -15.30
CA PRO A 573 -6.51 -1.83 -14.38
C PRO A 573 -6.03 -0.54 -15.06
N PHE A 574 -5.84 0.49 -14.24
CA PHE A 574 -5.04 1.66 -14.59
C PHE A 574 -4.11 2.04 -13.44
N GLY A 575 -3.01 2.68 -13.80
CA GLY A 575 -2.15 3.41 -12.88
C GLY A 575 -1.77 4.75 -13.49
N LEU A 576 -1.63 5.76 -12.65
CA LEU A 576 -1.23 7.11 -13.02
C LEU A 576 -0.27 7.67 -11.97
N VAL A 577 0.56 8.64 -12.36
CA VAL A 577 1.45 9.42 -11.51
C VAL A 577 1.21 10.90 -11.79
N ARG A 578 1.08 11.71 -10.75
CA ARG A 578 0.87 13.15 -10.89
C ARG A 578 2.19 13.88 -11.10
N ALA A 579 2.22 14.82 -12.03
CA ALA A 579 3.32 15.74 -12.23
C ALA A 579 3.65 16.50 -10.94
N GLY A 580 4.94 16.55 -10.59
CA GLY A 580 5.43 17.20 -9.38
C GLY A 580 5.44 16.32 -8.13
N ASP A 581 4.80 15.14 -8.15
CA ASP A 581 4.92 14.18 -7.05
C ASP A 581 6.21 13.35 -7.15
N LEU A 582 6.59 12.72 -6.03
CA LEU A 582 7.90 12.09 -5.83
C LEU A 582 8.30 11.08 -6.90
N PHE A 583 7.35 10.29 -7.42
CA PHE A 583 7.63 9.25 -8.42
C PHE A 583 7.43 9.72 -9.86
N TYR A 584 7.14 11.00 -10.09
CA TYR A 584 6.99 11.52 -11.44
C TYR A 584 8.36 11.72 -12.10
N PRO A 585 8.65 11.05 -13.23
CA PRO A 585 9.95 11.22 -13.88
C PRO A 585 10.15 12.64 -14.40
N PRO A 586 11.28 13.31 -14.08
CA PRO A 586 11.47 14.72 -14.38
C PRO A 586 11.64 15.05 -15.87
N HIS A 587 11.84 14.02 -16.71
CA HIS A 587 11.95 14.19 -18.16
C HIS A 587 10.59 14.24 -18.86
N PHE A 588 9.49 13.88 -18.16
CA PHE A 588 8.16 14.02 -18.72
C PHE A 588 7.62 15.45 -18.53
N PRO A 589 6.76 15.94 -19.45
CA PRO A 589 6.09 17.23 -19.33
C PRO A 589 5.30 17.34 -18.03
N THR A 590 5.10 18.55 -17.52
CA THR A 590 4.34 18.76 -16.27
C THR A 590 2.94 19.32 -16.50
N THR A 591 2.55 19.54 -17.76
CA THR A 591 1.24 20.06 -18.14
C THR A 591 0.73 19.38 -19.40
N MET A 592 -0.60 19.35 -19.58
CA MET A 592 -1.24 18.82 -20.79
C MET A 592 -0.72 19.52 -22.06
N ASN A 593 -0.61 20.86 -22.04
CA ASN A 593 -0.22 21.65 -23.21
C ASN A 593 1.24 21.42 -23.63
N ALA A 594 2.13 21.13 -22.67
CA ALA A 594 3.53 20.85 -22.96
C ALA A 594 3.75 19.41 -23.46
N SER A 595 2.75 18.55 -23.38
CA SER A 595 2.88 17.14 -23.75
C SER A 595 2.64 16.91 -25.23
N ALA A 596 3.55 16.16 -25.87
CA ALA A 596 3.43 15.66 -27.23
C ALA A 596 2.31 14.61 -27.41
N GLY A 597 1.71 14.14 -26.31
CA GLY A 597 0.57 13.23 -26.34
C GLY A 597 0.94 11.76 -26.48
N VAL A 598 0.01 10.98 -27.03
CA VAL A 598 0.04 9.51 -27.07
C VAL A 598 0.07 9.05 -28.53
N THR A 599 0.87 8.03 -28.84
CA THR A 599 0.99 7.52 -30.21
C THR A 599 -0.19 6.63 -30.61
N LYS A 600 -1.31 7.24 -30.98
CA LYS A 600 -2.31 6.83 -31.99
C LYS A 600 -3.47 7.84 -31.96
N LEU A 601 -3.79 8.36 -33.13
CA LEU A 601 -4.81 9.38 -33.43
C LEU A 601 -4.66 10.70 -32.67
N ASP A 602 -3.65 11.48 -33.03
CA ASP A 602 -3.67 12.94 -32.85
C ASP A 602 -4.71 13.54 -33.80
N PHE A 603 -5.97 13.56 -33.36
CA PHE A 603 -6.92 14.53 -33.86
C PHE A 603 -7.05 15.62 -32.80
N GLY A 604 -6.24 16.67 -32.95
CA GLY A 604 -6.39 17.86 -32.12
C GLY A 604 -7.81 18.45 -32.24
N PRO A 605 -8.20 19.35 -31.32
CA PRO A 605 -9.46 20.10 -31.45
C PRO A 605 -9.52 20.96 -32.72
N ASN A 606 -8.37 21.19 -33.37
CA ASN A 606 -8.25 21.76 -34.72
C ASN A 606 -7.48 20.75 -35.59
N GLY A 607 -8.12 20.21 -36.64
CA GLY A 607 -7.53 19.23 -37.56
C GLY A 607 -6.22 19.69 -38.25
N PRO A 608 -5.48 18.78 -38.89
CA PRO A 608 -4.03 18.90 -39.06
C PRO A 608 -3.60 19.98 -40.05
N ASN A 609 -2.74 20.88 -39.59
CA ASN A 609 -1.80 21.61 -40.43
C ASN A 609 -0.40 20.95 -40.29
N ASN A 610 -0.10 20.10 -41.27
CA ASN A 610 1.20 19.68 -41.81
C ASN A 610 2.36 19.07 -40.96
N ASN A 611 2.89 17.99 -41.57
CA ASN A 611 4.28 17.49 -41.61
C ASN A 611 4.77 16.52 -40.52
N SER A 612 4.61 15.21 -40.78
CA SER A 612 5.80 14.33 -40.95
C SER A 612 5.48 13.07 -41.78
N SER A 613 6.33 12.85 -42.78
CA SER A 613 6.40 11.82 -43.82
C SER A 613 6.78 10.42 -43.28
N ALA A 614 6.54 9.26 -43.89
CA ALA A 614 6.37 8.89 -45.29
C ALA A 614 5.76 7.46 -45.36
N LEU A 615 4.71 7.27 -46.15
CA LEU A 615 4.39 6.05 -46.92
C LEU A 615 3.06 6.28 -47.66
N SER A 616 2.97 5.79 -48.89
CA SER A 616 1.82 5.87 -49.82
C SER A 616 1.78 7.08 -50.77
N LYS A 617 2.57 6.99 -51.85
CA LYS A 617 2.25 7.63 -53.13
C LYS A 617 1.14 6.80 -53.81
N ARG A 618 -0.09 7.28 -53.78
CA ARG A 618 -1.08 7.15 -54.87
C ARG A 618 -2.02 8.36 -54.79
N LYS A 619 -1.88 9.27 -55.75
CA LYS A 619 -2.78 10.41 -55.94
C LYS A 619 -4.17 9.87 -56.28
N TYR A 620 -5.17 10.28 -55.52
CA TYR A 620 -6.56 10.34 -55.97
C TYR A 620 -6.92 11.83 -55.94
N SER A 621 -7.39 12.38 -57.07
CA SER A 621 -7.79 13.79 -57.19
C SER A 621 -9.24 13.97 -56.71
N GLU A 622 -9.58 15.19 -56.29
CA GLU A 622 -10.93 15.58 -55.82
C GLU A 622 -12.05 15.30 -56.84
N ASP A 623 -11.72 15.20 -58.13
CA ASP A 623 -12.69 14.83 -59.18
C ASP A 623 -13.30 13.43 -58.98
N ASP A 624 -12.55 12.49 -58.38
CA ASP A 624 -13.00 11.09 -58.16
C ASP A 624 -14.03 10.97 -57.02
N TYR A 625 -14.10 11.96 -56.12
CA TYR A 625 -15.04 11.96 -55.00
C TYR A 625 -16.40 12.51 -55.42
N ASP A 626 -16.39 13.57 -56.22
CA ASP A 626 -17.58 14.17 -56.82
C ASP A 626 -18.25 13.24 -57.84
N GLU A 627 -17.47 12.46 -58.59
CA GLU A 627 -18.01 11.51 -59.56
C GLU A 627 -18.70 10.31 -58.89
N ARG A 628 -18.17 9.82 -57.75
CA ARG A 628 -18.78 8.72 -56.98
C ARG A 628 -20.03 9.13 -56.22
N GLU A 629 -20.11 10.36 -55.71
CA GLU A 629 -21.36 10.85 -55.11
C GLU A 629 -22.45 11.07 -56.19
N ARG A 630 -22.08 11.59 -57.38
CA ARG A 630 -23.02 11.66 -58.52
C ARG A 630 -23.44 10.29 -59.04
N GLU A 631 -22.59 9.27 -58.95
CA GLU A 631 -22.93 7.89 -59.31
C GLU A 631 -23.88 7.24 -58.28
N ARG A 632 -23.66 7.51 -56.98
CA ARG A 632 -24.56 7.07 -55.89
C ARG A 632 -25.91 7.77 -55.90
N GLU A 633 -25.97 9.03 -56.29
CA GLU A 633 -27.25 9.74 -56.50
C GLU A 633 -28.02 9.17 -57.68
N ARG A 634 -27.35 8.89 -58.81
CA ARG A 634 -27.97 8.24 -59.98
C ARG A 634 -28.48 6.82 -59.68
N ASP A 635 -27.80 6.08 -58.81
CA ASP A 635 -28.27 4.76 -58.38
C ASP A 635 -29.46 4.83 -57.42
N ARG A 636 -29.52 5.85 -56.53
CA ARG A 636 -30.70 6.10 -55.69
C ARG A 636 -31.91 6.55 -56.51
N GLU A 637 -31.71 7.36 -57.55
CA GLU A 637 -32.79 7.77 -58.45
C GLU A 637 -33.31 6.59 -59.28
N ARG A 638 -32.43 5.71 -59.78
CA ARG A 638 -32.82 4.47 -60.48
C ARG A 638 -33.60 3.50 -59.58
N GLU A 639 -33.24 3.41 -58.30
CA GLU A 639 -33.96 2.58 -57.34
C GLU A 639 -35.34 3.16 -56.98
N TYR A 640 -35.47 4.50 -57.01
CA TYR A 640 -36.74 5.20 -56.81
C TYR A 640 -37.69 5.04 -58.02
N GLU A 641 -37.17 5.15 -59.25
CA GLU A 641 -37.94 4.90 -60.48
C GLU A 641 -38.39 3.43 -60.60
N TYR A 642 -37.55 2.48 -60.18
CA TYR A 642 -37.92 1.06 -60.17
C TYR A 642 -39.05 0.75 -59.17
N ARG A 643 -39.10 1.45 -58.04
CA ARG A 643 -40.19 1.32 -57.05
C ARG A 643 -41.48 2.05 -57.44
N ALA A 644 -41.38 3.13 -58.23
CA ALA A 644 -42.54 3.90 -58.69
C ALA A 644 -43.29 3.26 -59.87
N GLY A 645 -42.66 2.29 -60.58
CA GLY A 645 -43.23 1.63 -61.76
C GLY A 645 -43.91 0.27 -61.54
N ALA A 646 -44.02 -0.24 -60.31
CA ALA A 646 -44.61 -1.56 -60.05
C ALA A 646 -46.15 -1.51 -60.09
N PRO A 647 -46.84 -2.29 -60.95
CA PRO A 647 -48.30 -2.37 -60.95
C PRO A 647 -48.83 -3.06 -59.69
N ASP A 648 -49.89 -2.48 -59.10
CA ASP A 648 -50.61 -2.96 -57.92
C ASP A 648 -51.37 -4.28 -58.22
N ASP A 649 -50.71 -5.42 -57.99
CA ASP A 649 -51.30 -6.76 -58.18
C ASP A 649 -52.09 -7.24 -56.94
N ARG A 650 -52.99 -6.39 -56.44
CA ARG A 650 -53.96 -6.72 -55.37
C ARG A 650 -55.35 -7.04 -55.90
N ARG A 651 -55.48 -7.77 -57.01
CA ARG A 651 -56.78 -8.35 -57.43
C ARG A 651 -56.61 -9.65 -58.20
N ARG A 652 -56.38 -10.77 -57.50
CA ARG A 652 -56.86 -12.12 -57.86
C ARG A 652 -56.40 -13.15 -56.82
N ARG A 653 -57.32 -13.50 -55.90
CA ARG A 653 -57.44 -14.80 -55.23
C ARG A 653 -58.68 -14.76 -54.34
N ARG A 654 -59.84 -14.69 -55.00
CA ARG A 654 -61.05 -15.39 -54.56
C ARG A 654 -61.27 -16.50 -55.59
N ASP A 655 -61.73 -17.63 -55.09
CA ASP A 655 -62.26 -18.80 -55.82
C ASP A 655 -61.21 -19.77 -56.38
N TYR A 656 -60.85 -20.80 -55.60
CA TYR A 656 -61.26 -22.21 -55.78
C TYR A 656 -60.38 -23.17 -54.94
N ASP A 657 -61.08 -24.04 -54.19
CA ASP A 657 -60.70 -25.27 -53.45
C ASP A 657 -59.67 -25.24 -52.31
#